data_AF-A0A383RQP1-F1
#
_entry.id   AF-A0A383RQP1-F1
#
_cell.length_a   1.000
_cell.length_b   1.000
_cell.length_c   1.000
_cell.angle_alpha   90.00
_cell.angle_beta   90.00
_cell.angle_gamma   90.00
#
_symmetry.space_group_name_H-M   'P 1'
#
loop_
_entity.id
_entity.type
_entity.pdbx_description
1 polymer ?
#
loop_
_entity_poly.entity_id
_entity_poly.type
_entity_poly.pdbx_seq_one_letter_code
_entity_poly.pdbx_strand_id
1 'polypeptide(L)'
;MGCAVAKLPLSKLDLPDQITLPKDLAGGVLASRFENLQHALTLSAQRKAVDGLMQPLLASYLGNWSFSRGEKIDEVIVLGMLPIRHQVLVLIQAINAAEPLIGLTRQIDVIEAARNHWVAASHRLRLIKRAAIAVQMLTRLPELVEHQVQGLIHTLEARTTDWLNLIYRPHYNGGPRYVGLDPSRAQGIGLYAGLGIVRVQAHQIMNSSHLRACVWAFVFSLWERIRARTGALEILQLDDPQTFFDPINTENVAAAVPVLVAAGMAILITSNDNRFIAAVKDKLPRSSSAHPSWTMLQISPLSSSRSTVALTPTLDEVRERHHEWADSPNDVVMSQQFVERVRLHIENRLWDLLAADPMLIYKPTLADLIGHIACARNAGEPPFHEPPFEKLLNCSHLKSGTHFYTAINQAHHDLRKITPYDAGVVEEGFLEVDRMIRSCAAAYARFMGRLTRDDEDMFFAEAPPAPAALDNTHHQYHIHGDFSAQTQNHVASSRALTASLSLQSLGDIALYAIQSDSLGAFARKGQVVIVSLDRAAKCGEPVVALYNDKIFARRYHSDKSDVSKLTLACEQSVSERVAPALVLRRNKVRLMPIVGVLYDSVAAVGRDEAQALSNSAILGTPLAAARVVDHSGYPLIRHHDWVLLEHHNFVNSKDLQLLQGELVAFVASKDGHKDAYLKRVGMSISGELRIFESAGTFGDAVAVCCGPEQSPGFSHLINVWRVRGVLRGLTDPIH
;
A
#
# COMPACT_ATOMS: atom_id res chain seq x y z
N MET A 1 71.54 -115.35 7.30
CA MET A 1 72.46 -114.21 7.40
C MET A 1 71.88 -113.09 6.53
N GLY A 2 71.57 -111.87 6.96
CA GLY A 2 71.65 -111.20 8.26
C GLY A 2 70.86 -109.87 8.18
N CYS A 3 70.38 -109.41 9.34
CA CYS A 3 69.67 -108.16 9.63
C CYS A 3 68.40 -107.81 8.84
N ALA A 4 67.27 -108.26 9.38
CA ALA A 4 65.95 -107.72 9.10
C ALA A 4 65.82 -106.29 9.63
N VAL A 5 65.48 -105.36 8.73
CA VAL A 5 64.97 -104.02 9.06
C VAL A 5 63.64 -104.19 9.77
N ALA A 6 63.59 -103.92 11.08
CA ALA A 6 62.32 -103.72 11.78
C ALA A 6 61.80 -102.32 11.40
N LYS A 7 61.02 -102.24 10.32
CA LYS A 7 60.18 -101.09 10.01
C LYS A 7 59.18 -100.92 11.16
N LEU A 8 59.39 -99.92 12.02
CA LEU A 8 58.34 -99.43 12.90
C LEU A 8 57.20 -98.90 12.01
N PRO A 9 55.95 -99.40 12.16
CA PRO A 9 54.85 -98.93 11.36
C PRO A 9 54.53 -97.49 11.78
N LEU A 10 54.73 -96.54 10.88
CA LEU A 10 54.10 -95.22 11.02
C LEU A 10 52.59 -95.47 11.09
N SER A 11 51.96 -95.10 12.19
CA SER A 11 50.51 -95.05 12.31
C SER A 11 49.95 -94.20 11.17
N LYS A 12 48.82 -94.61 10.57
CA LYS A 12 48.13 -93.82 9.55
C LYS A 12 47.91 -92.41 10.09
N LEU A 13 48.53 -91.43 9.45
CA LEU A 13 48.30 -90.02 9.71
C LEU A 13 46.93 -89.64 9.15
N ASP A 14 45.99 -89.29 10.02
CA ASP A 14 44.77 -88.60 9.60
C ASP A 14 45.14 -87.16 9.25
N LEU A 15 45.21 -86.90 7.93
CA LEU A 15 45.47 -85.57 7.39
C LEU A 15 44.18 -84.74 7.48
N PRO A 16 44.26 -83.44 7.84
CA PRO A 16 43.08 -82.58 7.86
C PRO A 16 42.46 -82.45 6.45
N ASP A 17 41.12 -82.42 6.39
CA ASP A 17 40.34 -82.36 5.14
C ASP A 17 40.79 -81.22 4.21
N GLN A 18 40.79 -81.53 2.91
CA GLN A 18 41.28 -80.59 1.91
C GLN A 18 40.27 -79.47 1.66
N ILE A 19 40.56 -78.26 2.14
CA ILE A 19 39.67 -77.10 1.92
C ILE A 19 39.75 -76.69 0.45
N THR A 20 38.65 -76.82 -0.29
CA THR A 20 38.56 -76.40 -1.70
C THR A 20 37.94 -75.02 -1.82
N LEU A 21 38.64 -74.11 -2.50
CA LEU A 21 38.17 -72.74 -2.74
C LEU A 21 37.25 -72.68 -3.99
N PRO A 22 36.23 -71.79 -4.01
CA PRO A 22 35.43 -71.52 -5.21
C PRO A 22 36.28 -71.01 -6.39
N LYS A 23 35.91 -71.37 -7.63
CA LYS A 23 36.71 -71.14 -8.85
C LYS A 23 37.14 -69.69 -9.09
N ASP A 24 36.34 -68.72 -8.65
CA ASP A 24 36.60 -67.28 -8.85
C ASP A 24 37.76 -66.74 -8.01
N LEU A 25 38.23 -67.50 -7.00
CA LEU A 25 39.30 -67.11 -6.09
C LEU A 25 40.60 -67.89 -6.28
N ALA A 26 40.66 -68.81 -7.25
CA ALA A 26 41.76 -69.76 -7.42
C ALA A 26 43.05 -69.15 -8.01
N GLY A 27 42.97 -67.98 -8.67
CA GLY A 27 44.10 -67.39 -9.40
C GLY A 27 44.85 -66.27 -8.67
N GLY A 28 44.46 -65.92 -7.44
CA GLY A 28 44.97 -64.74 -6.73
C GLY A 28 45.95 -65.03 -5.59
N VAL A 29 46.60 -63.98 -5.07
CA VAL A 29 47.51 -64.01 -3.90
C VAL A 29 46.86 -64.61 -2.64
N LEU A 30 45.52 -64.61 -2.56
CA LEU A 30 44.77 -65.21 -1.47
C LEU A 30 44.79 -66.76 -1.53
N ALA A 31 44.74 -67.34 -2.73
CA ALA A 31 44.78 -68.81 -2.92
C ALA A 31 46.14 -69.39 -2.52
N SER A 32 47.24 -68.75 -2.93
CA SER A 32 48.58 -69.18 -2.54
C SER A 32 48.85 -69.05 -1.04
N ARG A 33 48.20 -68.08 -0.37
CA ARG A 33 48.27 -67.94 1.10
C ARG A 33 47.49 -69.03 1.83
N PHE A 34 46.33 -69.45 1.32
CA PHE A 34 45.58 -70.59 1.88
C PHE A 34 46.32 -71.91 1.69
N GLU A 35 46.94 -72.12 0.53
CA GLU A 35 47.77 -73.29 0.24
C GLU A 35 48.97 -73.40 1.20
N ASN A 36 49.65 -72.27 1.46
CA ASN A 36 50.73 -72.21 2.44
C ASN A 36 50.26 -72.48 3.88
N LEU A 37 49.06 -72.02 4.24
CA LEU A 37 48.48 -72.22 5.57
C LEU A 37 48.07 -73.69 5.78
N GLN A 38 47.57 -74.33 4.72
CA GLN A 38 47.27 -75.76 4.69
C GLN A 38 48.55 -76.60 4.81
N HIS A 39 49.63 -76.22 4.12
CA HIS A 39 50.94 -76.83 4.28
C HIS A 39 51.50 -76.72 5.70
N ALA A 40 51.37 -75.55 6.34
CA ALA A 40 51.79 -75.34 7.73
C ALA A 40 51.00 -76.22 8.72
N LEU A 41 49.70 -76.41 8.49
CA LEU A 41 48.84 -77.29 9.31
C LEU A 41 49.21 -78.77 9.13
N THR A 42 49.51 -79.20 7.90
CA THR A 42 49.99 -80.57 7.62
C THR A 42 51.32 -80.86 8.30
N LEU A 43 52.25 -79.89 8.28
CA LEU A 43 53.58 -80.01 8.90
C LEU A 43 53.50 -79.98 10.45
N SER A 44 52.54 -79.25 11.02
CA SER A 44 52.26 -79.25 12.46
C SER A 44 51.72 -80.60 12.96
N ALA A 45 50.81 -81.22 12.20
CA ALA A 45 50.27 -82.55 12.52
C ALA A 45 51.34 -83.65 12.45
N GLN A 46 52.24 -83.57 11.47
CA GLN A 46 53.39 -84.49 11.35
C GLN A 46 54.41 -84.33 12.48
N ARG A 47 54.65 -83.10 12.98
CA ARG A 47 55.54 -82.85 14.13
C ARG A 47 54.99 -83.42 15.44
N LYS A 48 53.67 -83.28 15.67
CA LYS A 48 52.99 -83.87 16.84
C LYS A 48 53.06 -85.41 16.88
N ALA A 49 53.12 -86.06 15.71
CA ALA A 49 53.27 -87.51 15.60
C ALA A 49 54.72 -88.00 15.86
N VAL A 50 55.72 -87.16 15.63
CA VAL A 50 57.15 -87.47 15.85
C VAL A 50 57.61 -87.13 17.28
N ASP A 51 57.01 -86.14 17.94
CA ASP A 51 57.27 -85.80 19.35
C ASP A 51 56.92 -86.93 20.34
N GLY A 52 55.96 -87.80 19.99
CA GLY A 52 55.58 -88.95 20.83
C GLY A 52 56.60 -90.10 20.87
N LEU A 53 57.55 -90.15 19.92
CA LEU A 53 58.55 -91.23 19.80
C LEU A 53 59.95 -90.83 20.28
N MET A 54 60.19 -89.54 20.54
CA MET A 54 61.52 -89.00 20.88
C MET A 54 61.79 -88.80 22.38
N GLN A 55 60.78 -88.97 23.25
CA GLN A 55 60.93 -88.80 24.71
C GLN A 55 61.72 -89.93 25.43
N PRO A 56 61.64 -91.23 25.06
CA PRO A 56 62.40 -92.26 25.77
C PRO A 56 63.89 -92.25 25.43
N LEU A 57 64.25 -91.74 24.24
CA LEU A 57 65.62 -91.70 23.71
C LEU A 57 66.44 -90.52 24.24
N LEU A 58 65.79 -89.47 24.75
CA LEU A 58 66.43 -88.27 25.30
C LEU A 58 66.77 -88.37 26.80
N ALA A 59 66.17 -89.32 27.53
CA ALA A 59 66.48 -89.58 28.95
C ALA A 59 67.76 -90.40 29.16
N SER A 60 68.27 -91.08 28.12
CA SER A 60 69.49 -91.90 28.21
C SER A 60 70.78 -91.20 27.80
N TYR A 61 70.74 -89.97 27.27
CA TYR A 61 71.92 -89.32 26.65
C TYR A 61 72.35 -87.95 27.23
N LEU A 62 71.65 -87.35 28.20
CA LEU A 62 71.94 -85.98 28.67
C LEU A 62 72.00 -85.82 30.21
N GLY A 63 72.82 -86.60 30.92
CA GLY A 63 72.96 -86.50 32.39
C GLY A 63 73.05 -85.07 32.99
N ASN A 64 72.58 -84.93 34.23
CA ASN A 64 72.33 -83.68 34.95
C ASN A 64 73.61 -82.95 35.43
N TRP A 65 73.73 -81.63 35.20
CA TRP A 65 74.05 -80.57 36.21
C TRP A 65 74.36 -79.19 35.58
N SER A 66 74.20 -78.12 36.38
CA SER A 66 74.04 -76.69 36.02
C SER A 66 75.28 -75.81 36.25
N PHE A 67 75.48 -74.78 35.42
CA PHE A 67 76.32 -73.61 35.79
C PHE A 67 75.61 -72.27 35.57
N SER A 68 75.95 -71.32 36.44
CA SER A 68 75.29 -70.04 36.74
C SER A 68 75.80 -68.90 35.86
N ARG A 69 74.92 -67.92 35.57
CA ARG A 69 75.25 -66.69 34.80
C ARG A 69 76.31 -65.86 35.51
N GLY A 70 77.41 -65.50 34.84
CA GLY A 70 78.25 -64.40 35.34
C GLY A 70 79.70 -64.26 34.85
N GLU A 71 80.31 -65.24 34.17
CA GLU A 71 81.69 -65.07 33.68
C GLU A 71 81.73 -64.48 32.26
N LYS A 72 82.53 -63.43 32.08
CA LYS A 72 82.87 -62.87 30.76
C LYS A 72 83.92 -63.77 30.11
N ILE A 73 83.70 -64.10 28.84
CA ILE A 73 84.69 -64.80 28.01
C ILE A 73 85.11 -63.84 26.90
N ASP A 74 86.25 -63.19 27.10
CA ASP A 74 86.98 -62.44 26.08
C ASP A 74 87.94 -63.43 25.37
N GLU A 75 87.47 -64.12 24.32
CA GLU A 75 88.27 -64.72 23.24
C GLU A 75 87.35 -65.44 22.22
N VAL A 76 87.77 -65.51 20.94
CA VAL A 76 86.98 -65.99 19.80
C VAL A 76 86.66 -67.49 19.91
N ILE A 77 85.38 -67.85 20.11
CA ILE A 77 84.94 -69.24 20.27
C ILE A 77 84.50 -69.86 18.93
N VAL A 78 85.06 -71.03 18.58
CA VAL A 78 84.66 -71.84 17.42
C VAL A 78 83.43 -72.70 17.77
N LEU A 79 82.29 -72.41 17.14
CA LEU A 79 80.95 -72.97 17.44
C LEU A 79 80.84 -74.51 17.42
N GLY A 80 81.69 -75.22 16.69
CA GLY A 80 81.63 -76.70 16.58
C GLY A 80 82.12 -77.45 17.83
N MET A 81 82.76 -76.76 18.78
CA MET A 81 83.36 -77.37 19.97
C MET A 81 82.57 -77.10 21.26
N LEU A 82 81.44 -76.37 21.17
CA LEU A 82 80.58 -76.11 22.32
C LEU A 82 79.50 -77.21 22.47
N PRO A 83 79.05 -77.55 23.68
CA PRO A 83 77.95 -78.48 23.89
C PRO A 83 76.66 -78.01 23.20
N ILE A 84 75.93 -78.92 22.55
CA ILE A 84 74.75 -78.63 21.69
C ILE A 84 73.72 -77.71 22.36
N ARG A 85 73.54 -77.76 23.68
CA ARG A 85 72.60 -76.88 24.41
C ARG A 85 72.97 -75.39 24.37
N HIS A 86 74.26 -75.05 24.30
CA HIS A 86 74.72 -73.67 24.13
C HIS A 86 74.52 -73.17 22.70
N GLN A 87 74.72 -74.04 21.71
CA GLN A 87 74.41 -73.74 20.31
C GLN A 87 72.90 -73.49 20.11
N VAL A 88 72.06 -74.27 20.81
CA VAL A 88 70.59 -74.10 20.81
C VAL A 88 70.13 -72.81 21.51
N LEU A 89 70.79 -72.36 22.59
CA LEU A 89 70.43 -71.09 23.26
C LEU A 89 70.76 -69.85 22.41
N VAL A 90 71.86 -69.87 21.67
CA VAL A 90 72.21 -68.81 20.69
C VAL A 90 71.23 -68.83 19.50
N LEU A 91 70.81 -70.02 19.04
CA LEU A 91 69.75 -70.18 18.04
C LEU A 91 68.37 -69.72 18.56
N ILE A 92 68.03 -69.97 19.82
CA ILE A 92 66.79 -69.51 20.46
C ILE A 92 66.78 -67.98 20.60
N GLN A 93 67.91 -67.33 20.91
CA GLN A 93 68.01 -65.88 20.89
C GLN A 93 67.84 -65.28 19.49
N ALA A 94 68.33 -65.96 18.44
CA ALA A 94 68.08 -65.58 17.05
C ALA A 94 66.62 -65.82 16.60
N ILE A 95 65.96 -66.86 17.11
CA ILE A 95 64.55 -67.18 16.83
C ILE A 95 63.59 -66.21 17.53
N ASN A 96 63.94 -65.72 18.73
CA ASN A 96 63.12 -64.75 19.48
C ASN A 96 63.16 -63.32 18.90
N ALA A 97 64.07 -63.03 17.96
CA ALA A 97 64.08 -61.80 17.17
C ALA A 97 63.05 -61.84 16.01
N ALA A 98 61.79 -62.14 16.32
CA ALA A 98 60.73 -62.39 15.34
C ALA A 98 60.17 -61.10 14.69
N GLU A 99 61.01 -60.41 13.91
CA GLU A 99 60.65 -59.31 13.00
C GLU A 99 59.53 -59.65 11.98
N PRO A 100 59.44 -60.89 11.44
CA PRO A 100 58.38 -61.25 10.47
C PRO A 100 56.97 -61.26 11.08
N LEU A 101 56.83 -61.61 12.36
CA LEU A 101 55.53 -61.66 13.03
C LEU A 101 55.00 -60.25 13.33
N ILE A 102 55.87 -59.33 13.75
CA ILE A 102 55.51 -57.92 13.97
C ILE A 102 55.12 -57.24 12.65
N GLY A 103 55.82 -57.55 11.56
CA GLY A 103 55.46 -57.08 10.21
C GLY A 103 54.09 -57.59 9.74
N LEU A 104 53.76 -58.84 10.04
CA LEU A 104 52.44 -59.42 9.73
C LEU A 104 51.31 -58.79 10.56
N THR A 105 51.52 -58.55 11.86
CA THR A 105 50.51 -57.88 12.70
C THR A 105 50.23 -56.47 12.21
N ARG A 106 51.27 -55.69 11.85
CA ARG A 106 51.09 -54.36 11.26
C ARG A 106 50.32 -54.39 9.93
N GLN A 107 50.55 -55.40 9.09
CA GLN A 107 49.78 -55.54 7.85
C GLN A 107 48.31 -55.90 8.13
N ILE A 108 48.04 -56.72 9.15
CA ILE A 108 46.67 -57.03 9.60
C ILE A 108 45.99 -55.78 10.12
N ASP A 109 46.66 -54.96 10.93
CA ASP A 109 46.12 -53.70 11.45
C ASP A 109 45.79 -52.71 10.32
N VAL A 110 46.65 -52.62 9.30
CA VAL A 110 46.40 -51.80 8.09
C VAL A 110 45.19 -52.31 7.31
N ILE A 111 45.03 -53.62 7.17
CA ILE A 111 43.87 -54.22 6.49
C ILE A 111 42.59 -53.98 7.30
N GLU A 112 42.64 -54.10 8.63
CA GLU A 112 41.51 -53.84 9.50
C GLU A 112 41.10 -52.36 9.48
N ALA A 113 42.08 -51.44 9.49
CA ALA A 113 41.84 -50.02 9.30
C ALA A 113 41.20 -49.71 7.94
N ALA A 114 41.67 -50.35 6.86
CA ALA A 114 41.09 -50.20 5.52
C ALA A 114 39.65 -50.74 5.45
N ARG A 115 39.38 -51.90 6.07
CA ARG A 115 38.03 -52.46 6.21
C ARG A 115 37.10 -51.49 6.94
N ASN A 116 37.54 -50.95 8.08
CA ASN A 116 36.74 -50.02 8.88
C ASN A 116 36.41 -48.74 8.08
N HIS A 117 37.38 -48.20 7.34
CA HIS A 117 37.13 -47.09 6.41
C HIS A 117 36.12 -47.45 5.33
N TRP A 118 36.23 -48.63 4.72
CA TRP A 118 35.30 -49.08 3.69
C TRP A 118 33.88 -49.28 4.22
N VAL A 119 33.73 -49.82 5.43
CA VAL A 119 32.42 -49.98 6.09
C VAL A 119 31.80 -48.61 6.39
N ALA A 120 32.57 -47.67 6.93
CA ALA A 120 32.12 -46.31 7.20
C ALA A 120 31.72 -45.56 5.92
N ALA A 121 32.52 -45.67 4.85
CA ALA A 121 32.23 -45.10 3.54
C ALA A 121 30.97 -45.72 2.92
N SER A 122 30.80 -47.04 3.02
CA SER A 122 29.62 -47.75 2.52
C SER A 122 28.35 -47.40 3.30
N HIS A 123 28.46 -47.17 4.61
CA HIS A 123 27.36 -46.66 5.42
C HIS A 123 27.00 -45.22 5.02
N ARG A 124 28.00 -44.34 4.86
CA ARG A 124 27.80 -42.97 4.39
C ARG A 124 27.15 -42.94 3.00
N LEU A 125 27.57 -43.78 2.06
CA LEU A 125 26.97 -43.87 0.73
C LEU A 125 25.50 -44.28 0.81
N ARG A 126 25.13 -45.23 1.69
CA ARG A 126 23.73 -45.61 1.92
C ARG A 126 22.90 -44.44 2.46
N LEU A 127 23.45 -43.68 3.42
CA LEU A 127 22.78 -42.48 3.95
C LEU A 127 22.62 -41.41 2.87
N ILE A 128 23.64 -41.15 2.05
CA ILE A 128 23.59 -40.21 0.93
C ILE A 128 22.54 -40.66 -0.09
N LYS A 129 22.48 -41.94 -0.45
CA LYS A 129 21.45 -42.47 -1.36
C LYS A 129 20.03 -42.27 -0.80
N ARG A 130 19.82 -42.55 0.49
CA ARG A 130 18.53 -42.31 1.15
C ARG A 130 18.16 -40.83 1.19
N ALA A 131 19.12 -39.95 1.49
CA ALA A 131 18.93 -38.51 1.48
C ALA A 131 18.62 -38.00 0.06
N ALA A 132 19.33 -38.49 -0.96
CA ALA A 132 19.09 -38.14 -2.36
C ALA A 132 17.67 -38.53 -2.81
N ILE A 133 17.21 -39.74 -2.47
CA ILE A 133 15.82 -40.18 -2.76
C ILE A 133 14.80 -39.27 -2.07
N ALA A 134 15.03 -38.90 -0.80
CA ALA A 134 14.13 -37.99 -0.08
C ALA A 134 14.11 -36.58 -0.67
N VAL A 135 15.28 -36.02 -1.03
CA VAL A 135 15.41 -34.69 -1.66
C VAL A 135 14.84 -34.69 -3.08
N GLN A 136 14.87 -35.81 -3.80
CA GLN A 136 14.30 -35.92 -5.13
C GLN A 136 12.78 -35.68 -5.17
N MET A 137 12.06 -35.89 -4.07
CA MET A 137 10.65 -35.50 -3.99
C MET A 137 10.46 -33.98 -3.92
N LEU A 138 11.44 -33.24 -3.37
CA LEU A 138 11.40 -31.78 -3.24
C LEU A 138 11.72 -31.07 -4.56
N THR A 139 12.31 -31.76 -5.55
CA THR A 139 12.60 -31.14 -6.87
C THR A 139 11.33 -30.80 -7.64
N ARG A 140 10.18 -31.38 -7.29
CA ARG A 140 8.85 -31.06 -7.86
C ARG A 140 8.15 -29.89 -7.17
N LEU A 141 8.67 -29.44 -6.02
CA LEU A 141 8.07 -28.36 -5.25
C LEU A 141 8.03 -27.03 -6.01
N PRO A 142 9.08 -26.61 -6.76
CA PRO A 142 9.03 -25.37 -7.54
C PRO A 142 7.88 -25.37 -8.55
N GLU A 143 7.72 -26.45 -9.32
CA GLU A 143 6.63 -26.59 -10.30
C GLU A 143 5.25 -26.53 -9.62
N LEU A 144 5.07 -27.23 -8.49
CA LEU A 144 3.83 -27.17 -7.72
C LEU A 144 3.53 -25.77 -7.20
N VAL A 145 4.54 -25.05 -6.72
CA VAL A 145 4.41 -23.66 -6.27
C VAL A 145 4.06 -22.75 -7.44
N GLU A 146 4.73 -22.88 -8.59
CA GLU A 146 4.43 -22.11 -9.80
C GLU A 146 2.99 -22.34 -10.28
N HIS A 147 2.56 -23.60 -10.37
CA HIS A 147 1.18 -23.95 -10.75
C HIS A 147 0.16 -23.38 -9.75
N GLN A 148 0.44 -23.48 -8.44
CA GLN A 148 -0.45 -22.94 -7.41
C GLN A 148 -0.52 -21.42 -7.45
N VAL A 149 0.61 -20.74 -7.67
CA VAL A 149 0.70 -19.29 -7.78
C VAL A 149 -0.01 -18.80 -9.05
N GLN A 150 0.21 -19.44 -10.20
CA GLN A 150 -0.49 -19.11 -11.45
C GLN A 150 -2.00 -19.29 -11.32
N GLY A 151 -2.46 -20.40 -10.74
CA GLY A 151 -3.89 -20.63 -10.50
C GLY A 151 -4.50 -19.59 -9.56
N LEU A 152 -3.76 -19.17 -8.53
CA LEU A 152 -4.17 -18.11 -7.62
C LEU A 152 -4.27 -16.76 -8.33
N ILE A 153 -3.26 -16.39 -9.12
CA ILE A 153 -3.24 -15.14 -9.89
C ILE A 153 -4.45 -15.07 -10.82
N HIS A 154 -4.72 -16.16 -11.56
CA HIS A 154 -5.85 -16.20 -12.49
C HIS A 154 -7.19 -16.03 -11.78
N THR A 155 -7.35 -16.67 -10.61
CA THR A 155 -8.56 -16.53 -9.78
C THR A 155 -8.72 -15.10 -9.27
N LEU A 156 -7.63 -14.50 -8.77
CA LEU A 156 -7.64 -13.13 -8.26
C LEU A 156 -7.89 -12.11 -9.38
N GLU A 157 -7.28 -12.30 -10.55
CA GLU A 157 -7.46 -11.43 -11.73
C GLU A 157 -8.91 -11.40 -12.22
N ALA A 158 -9.55 -12.57 -12.33
CA ALA A 158 -10.95 -12.66 -12.72
C ALA A 158 -11.86 -11.89 -11.73
N ARG A 159 -11.72 -12.16 -10.43
CA ARG A 159 -12.52 -11.48 -9.39
C ARG A 159 -12.19 -10.01 -9.26
N THR A 160 -10.94 -9.60 -9.46
CA THR A 160 -10.53 -8.19 -9.51
C THR A 160 -11.24 -7.48 -10.66
N THR A 161 -11.33 -8.12 -11.82
CA THR A 161 -12.04 -7.55 -12.98
C THR A 161 -13.53 -7.38 -12.69
N ASP A 162 -14.18 -8.37 -12.06
CA ASP A 162 -15.59 -8.29 -11.67
C ASP A 162 -15.86 -7.11 -10.73
N TRP A 163 -15.06 -6.97 -9.67
CA TRP A 163 -15.20 -5.85 -8.72
C TRP A 163 -14.87 -4.50 -9.36
N LEU A 164 -13.86 -4.44 -10.23
CA LEU A 164 -13.47 -3.21 -10.92
C LEU A 164 -14.61 -2.68 -11.79
N ASN A 165 -15.28 -3.55 -12.54
CA ASN A 165 -16.43 -3.17 -13.38
C ASN A 165 -17.61 -2.63 -12.59
N LEU A 166 -17.68 -2.94 -11.29
CA LEU A 166 -18.74 -2.51 -10.40
C LEU A 166 -18.45 -1.15 -9.77
N ILE A 167 -17.21 -0.92 -9.35
CA ILE A 167 -16.82 0.30 -8.62
C ILE A 167 -16.24 1.39 -9.51
N TYR A 168 -15.91 1.07 -10.76
CA TYR A 168 -15.30 2.01 -11.70
C TYR A 168 -15.96 1.98 -13.06
N ARG A 169 -16.30 3.17 -13.54
CA ARG A 169 -16.76 3.39 -14.89
C ARG A 169 -15.70 4.20 -15.65
N PRO A 170 -15.18 3.68 -16.77
CA PRO A 170 -14.31 4.45 -17.63
C PRO A 170 -15.09 5.63 -18.21
N HIS A 171 -14.46 6.79 -18.26
CA HIS A 171 -15.07 8.01 -18.80
C HIS A 171 -15.03 8.06 -20.34
N TYR A 172 -14.13 7.29 -20.97
CA TYR A 172 -13.90 7.31 -22.41
C TYR A 172 -13.76 5.91 -22.98
N ASN A 173 -14.20 5.74 -24.22
CA ASN A 173 -13.98 4.53 -25.00
C ASN A 173 -12.56 4.55 -25.58
N GLY A 174 -11.75 3.52 -25.33
CA GLY A 174 -10.40 3.39 -25.89
C GLY A 174 -9.24 3.80 -24.97
N GLY A 175 -9.55 4.29 -23.77
CA GLY A 175 -8.55 4.65 -22.75
C GLY A 175 -7.82 3.44 -22.13
N PRO A 176 -6.83 3.71 -21.26
CA PRO A 176 -6.05 2.67 -20.59
C PRO A 176 -6.94 1.80 -19.72
N ARG A 177 -6.88 0.48 -19.92
CA ARG A 177 -7.70 -0.52 -19.20
C ARG A 177 -6.84 -1.45 -18.37
N TYR A 178 -7.40 -2.01 -17.31
CA TYR A 178 -6.75 -3.10 -16.57
C TYR A 178 -6.58 -4.32 -17.49
N VAL A 179 -5.36 -4.88 -17.52
CA VAL A 179 -4.99 -6.04 -18.36
C VAL A 179 -4.32 -7.14 -17.51
N GLY A 180 -4.51 -7.10 -16.20
CA GLY A 180 -4.11 -8.19 -15.31
C GLY A 180 -2.99 -7.86 -14.33
N LEU A 181 -2.67 -8.87 -13.53
CA LEU A 181 -1.62 -8.81 -12.51
C LEU A 181 -0.24 -9.10 -13.12
N ASP A 182 0.79 -8.49 -12.55
CA ASP A 182 2.20 -8.71 -12.89
C ASP A 182 2.89 -9.51 -11.78
N PRO A 183 3.11 -10.82 -11.97
CA PRO A 183 3.84 -11.63 -10.99
C PRO A 183 5.35 -11.51 -11.10
N SER A 184 5.90 -10.85 -12.14
CA SER A 184 7.34 -10.84 -12.40
C SER A 184 8.16 -9.91 -11.50
N ARG A 185 7.52 -9.20 -10.55
CA ARG A 185 8.22 -8.31 -9.64
C ARG A 185 8.93 -9.09 -8.55
N ALA A 186 10.20 -8.74 -8.30
CA ALA A 186 10.99 -9.27 -7.20
C ALA A 186 10.36 -8.99 -5.82
N GLN A 187 9.53 -7.94 -5.73
CA GLN A 187 8.74 -7.61 -4.54
C GLN A 187 7.30 -7.24 -4.95
N GLY A 188 6.33 -8.00 -4.42
CA GLY A 188 4.91 -7.75 -4.59
C GLY A 188 4.34 -8.15 -5.95
N ILE A 189 3.09 -7.75 -6.19
CA ILE A 189 2.35 -7.98 -7.45
C ILE A 189 2.10 -6.62 -8.09
N GLY A 190 2.51 -6.44 -9.35
CA GLY A 190 2.21 -5.24 -10.10
C GLY A 190 0.83 -5.30 -10.76
N LEU A 191 0.36 -4.16 -11.24
CA LEU A 191 -0.84 -4.05 -12.07
C LEU A 191 -0.42 -3.64 -13.47
N TYR A 192 -0.92 -4.33 -14.49
CA TYR A 192 -0.74 -3.93 -15.89
C TYR A 192 -1.95 -3.17 -16.41
N ALA A 193 -1.66 -2.15 -17.21
CA ALA A 193 -2.65 -1.46 -18.01
C ALA A 193 -2.33 -1.63 -19.50
N GLY A 194 -3.36 -1.76 -20.31
CA GLY A 194 -3.26 -1.83 -21.76
C GLY A 194 -3.80 -0.57 -22.42
N LEU A 195 -3.09 -0.12 -23.46
CA LEU A 195 -3.50 0.96 -24.34
C LEU A 195 -3.27 0.50 -25.79
N GLY A 196 -4.36 0.16 -26.51
CA GLY A 196 -4.26 -0.49 -27.82
C GLY A 196 -3.52 -1.82 -27.74
N ILE A 197 -2.42 -1.94 -28.50
CA ILE A 197 -1.53 -3.12 -28.51
C ILE A 197 -0.44 -3.09 -27.43
N VAL A 198 -0.31 -1.97 -26.71
CA VAL A 198 0.78 -1.74 -25.77
C VAL A 198 0.33 -2.13 -24.35
N ARG A 199 1.18 -2.89 -23.65
CA ARG A 199 1.01 -3.25 -22.23
C ARG A 199 2.11 -2.59 -21.40
N VAL A 200 1.71 -1.79 -20.41
CA VAL A 200 2.62 -1.04 -19.52
C VAL A 200 2.13 -1.10 -18.07
N GLN A 201 2.94 -0.61 -17.13
CA GLN A 201 2.57 -0.65 -15.72
C GLN A 201 1.43 0.35 -15.44
N ALA A 202 0.43 -0.07 -14.68
CA ALA A 202 -0.81 0.68 -14.50
C ALA A 202 -0.59 2.11 -14.01
N HIS A 203 0.31 2.31 -13.04
CA HIS A 203 0.59 3.63 -12.45
C HIS A 203 1.17 4.65 -13.43
N GLN A 204 1.61 4.21 -14.62
CA GLN A 204 2.19 5.08 -15.64
C GLN A 204 1.12 5.70 -16.55
N ILE A 205 -0.01 5.02 -16.75
CA ILE A 205 -1.01 5.44 -17.74
C ILE A 205 -2.43 5.57 -17.18
N MET A 206 -2.74 4.91 -16.07
CA MET A 206 -4.06 5.02 -15.44
C MET A 206 -4.14 6.27 -14.57
N ASN A 207 -5.32 6.91 -14.58
CA ASN A 207 -5.60 8.01 -13.67
C ASN A 207 -5.75 7.52 -12.22
N SER A 208 -5.69 8.44 -11.26
CA SER A 208 -5.73 8.11 -9.82
C SER A 208 -6.98 7.35 -9.40
N SER A 209 -8.15 7.71 -9.94
CA SER A 209 -9.40 7.02 -9.61
C SER A 209 -9.40 5.58 -10.14
N HIS A 210 -8.92 5.35 -11.37
CA HIS A 210 -8.81 4.01 -11.94
C HIS A 210 -7.80 3.17 -11.16
N LEU A 211 -6.65 3.74 -10.78
CA LEU A 211 -5.68 3.05 -9.92
C LEU A 211 -6.28 2.67 -8.58
N ARG A 212 -6.98 3.61 -7.93
CA ARG A 212 -7.62 3.39 -6.64
C ARG A 212 -8.70 2.31 -6.74
N ALA A 213 -9.49 2.33 -7.80
CA ALA A 213 -10.46 1.29 -8.10
C ALA A 213 -9.80 -0.08 -8.30
N CYS A 214 -8.73 -0.18 -9.10
CA CYS A 214 -8.00 -1.43 -9.28
C CYS A 214 -7.50 -2.00 -7.94
N VAL A 215 -6.98 -1.13 -7.05
CA VAL A 215 -6.52 -1.55 -5.73
C VAL A 215 -7.68 -2.04 -4.87
N TRP A 216 -8.79 -1.31 -4.79
CA TRP A 216 -9.96 -1.74 -4.02
C TRP A 216 -10.56 -3.04 -4.56
N ALA A 217 -10.70 -3.16 -5.89
CA ALA A 217 -11.20 -4.35 -6.54
C ALA A 217 -10.32 -5.58 -6.23
N PHE A 218 -8.98 -5.40 -6.22
CA PHE A 218 -8.05 -6.44 -5.81
C PHE A 218 -8.20 -6.79 -4.32
N VAL A 219 -8.37 -5.81 -3.43
CA VAL A 219 -8.59 -6.05 -2.00
C VAL A 219 -9.87 -6.85 -1.76
N PHE A 220 -10.97 -6.52 -2.44
CA PHE A 220 -12.23 -7.27 -2.33
C PHE A 220 -12.09 -8.70 -2.88
N SER A 221 -11.41 -8.87 -4.02
CA SER A 221 -11.07 -10.18 -4.56
C SER A 221 -10.23 -11.03 -3.58
N LEU A 222 -9.21 -10.41 -2.98
CA LEU A 222 -8.35 -11.07 -2.01
C LEU A 222 -9.14 -11.47 -0.75
N TRP A 223 -10.02 -10.59 -0.26
CA TRP A 223 -10.89 -10.86 0.87
C TRP A 223 -11.76 -12.09 0.62
N GLU A 224 -12.44 -12.16 -0.53
CA GLU A 224 -13.27 -13.32 -0.91
C GLU A 224 -12.46 -14.61 -0.92
N ARG A 225 -11.24 -14.54 -1.46
CA ARG A 225 -10.34 -15.70 -1.53
C ARG A 225 -9.90 -16.16 -0.15
N ILE A 226 -9.54 -15.24 0.74
CA ILE A 226 -9.13 -15.59 2.11
C ILE A 226 -10.33 -16.19 2.85
N ARG A 227 -11.50 -15.56 2.78
CA ARG A 227 -12.72 -16.10 3.41
C ARG A 227 -13.08 -17.48 2.89
N ALA A 228 -13.05 -17.71 1.59
CA ALA A 228 -13.34 -19.03 1.02
C ALA A 228 -12.36 -20.13 1.50
N ARG A 229 -11.12 -19.76 1.86
CA ARG A 229 -10.09 -20.70 2.31
C ARG A 229 -10.09 -20.91 3.82
N THR A 230 -10.23 -19.85 4.61
CA THR A 230 -10.05 -19.88 6.07
C THR A 230 -11.34 -19.71 6.84
N GLY A 231 -12.41 -19.19 6.22
CA GLY A 231 -13.68 -18.87 6.86
C GLY A 231 -13.62 -17.74 7.89
N ALA A 232 -12.45 -17.12 8.11
CA ALA A 232 -12.19 -16.32 9.30
C ALA A 232 -12.38 -14.81 9.14
N LEU A 233 -12.56 -14.31 7.92
CA LEU A 233 -12.79 -12.88 7.65
C LEU A 233 -14.28 -12.62 7.47
N GLU A 234 -14.90 -11.98 8.45
CA GLU A 234 -16.31 -11.57 8.41
C GLU A 234 -16.44 -10.06 8.32
N ILE A 235 -15.64 -9.31 9.09
CA ILE A 235 -15.72 -7.86 9.20
C ILE A 235 -14.68 -7.18 8.29
N LEU A 236 -15.10 -6.15 7.56
CA LEU A 236 -14.25 -5.29 6.74
C LEU A 236 -14.44 -3.82 7.15
N GLN A 237 -13.38 -3.21 7.68
CA GLN A 237 -13.36 -1.77 7.99
C GLN A 237 -12.80 -0.98 6.80
N LEU A 238 -13.56 0.00 6.33
CA LEU A 238 -13.22 0.89 5.23
C LEU A 238 -13.10 2.32 5.77
N ASP A 239 -11.88 2.83 5.81
CA ASP A 239 -11.59 4.20 6.27
C ASP A 239 -11.38 5.12 5.06
N ASP A 240 -12.30 6.08 4.90
CA ASP A 240 -12.42 6.98 3.74
C ASP A 240 -12.17 6.28 2.38
N PRO A 241 -12.95 5.21 2.05
CA PRO A 241 -12.71 4.40 0.85
C PRO A 241 -12.82 5.19 -0.46
N GLN A 242 -13.63 6.25 -0.47
CA GLN A 242 -13.86 7.16 -1.58
C GLN A 242 -12.68 8.09 -1.89
N THR A 243 -11.66 8.16 -1.03
CA THR A 243 -10.51 9.05 -1.26
C THR A 243 -9.84 8.75 -2.60
N PHE A 244 -9.57 9.79 -3.38
CA PHE A 244 -8.98 9.76 -4.74
C PHE A 244 -9.89 9.24 -5.87
N PHE A 245 -11.17 9.00 -5.60
CA PHE A 245 -12.16 8.79 -6.65
C PHE A 245 -12.65 10.13 -7.21
N ASP A 246 -12.93 10.16 -8.52
CA ASP A 246 -13.70 11.26 -9.11
C ASP A 246 -15.18 11.19 -8.66
N PRO A 247 -15.94 12.29 -8.73
CA PRO A 247 -17.30 12.33 -8.20
C PRO A 247 -18.24 11.22 -8.71
N ILE A 248 -18.11 10.83 -9.99
CA ILE A 248 -18.95 9.78 -10.59
C ILE A 248 -18.59 8.43 -9.99
N ASN A 249 -17.29 8.14 -9.88
CA ASN A 249 -16.86 6.86 -9.31
C ASN A 249 -17.00 6.81 -7.78
N THR A 250 -17.03 7.95 -7.07
CA THR A 250 -17.42 8.01 -5.66
C THR A 250 -18.85 7.50 -5.46
N GLU A 251 -19.77 7.85 -6.34
CA GLU A 251 -21.14 7.31 -6.32
C GLU A 251 -21.17 5.80 -6.64
N ASN A 252 -20.33 5.32 -7.57
CA ASN A 252 -20.23 3.89 -7.87
C ASN A 252 -19.69 3.08 -6.69
N VAL A 253 -18.68 3.59 -5.97
CA VAL A 253 -18.18 2.97 -4.73
C VAL A 253 -19.28 2.94 -3.67
N ALA A 254 -20.07 4.00 -3.52
CA ALA A 254 -21.21 4.01 -2.61
C ALA A 254 -22.27 2.95 -3.00
N ALA A 255 -22.57 2.85 -4.30
CA ALA A 255 -23.49 1.85 -4.86
C ALA A 255 -22.97 0.41 -4.75
N ALA A 256 -21.68 0.21 -4.50
CA ALA A 256 -21.08 -1.10 -4.29
C ALA A 256 -21.32 -1.66 -2.90
N VAL A 257 -21.60 -0.81 -1.91
CA VAL A 257 -21.77 -1.21 -0.50
C VAL A 257 -22.81 -2.33 -0.32
N PRO A 258 -24.02 -2.24 -0.90
CA PRO A 258 -25.00 -3.34 -0.81
C PRO A 258 -24.49 -4.66 -1.41
N VAL A 259 -23.69 -4.60 -2.48
CA VAL A 259 -23.14 -5.79 -3.15
C VAL A 259 -22.04 -6.43 -2.31
N LEU A 260 -21.21 -5.62 -1.65
CA LEU A 260 -20.21 -6.10 -0.68
C LEU A 260 -20.90 -6.83 0.49
N VAL A 261 -22.02 -6.30 1.00
CA VAL A 261 -22.82 -6.97 2.04
C VAL A 261 -23.43 -8.27 1.52
N ALA A 262 -23.95 -8.29 0.28
CA ALA A 262 -24.48 -9.49 -0.35
C ALA A 262 -23.41 -10.57 -0.59
N ALA A 263 -22.15 -10.17 -0.82
CA ALA A 263 -21.00 -11.08 -0.83
C ALA A 263 -20.65 -11.65 0.55
N GLY A 264 -21.35 -11.20 1.61
CA GLY A 264 -21.24 -11.66 2.99
C GLY A 264 -20.19 -10.92 3.80
N MET A 265 -19.83 -9.69 3.42
CA MET A 265 -18.98 -8.80 4.21
C MET A 265 -19.81 -8.04 5.25
N ALA A 266 -19.40 -8.05 6.52
CA ALA A 266 -19.90 -7.13 7.52
C ALA A 266 -19.06 -5.84 7.49
N ILE A 267 -19.63 -4.74 6.99
CA ILE A 267 -18.85 -3.56 6.62
C ILE A 267 -18.98 -2.48 7.70
N LEU A 268 -17.85 -1.93 8.12
CA LEU A 268 -17.77 -0.70 8.92
C LEU A 268 -17.14 0.40 8.07
N ILE A 269 -17.90 1.45 7.75
CA ILE A 269 -17.39 2.59 6.96
C ILE A 269 -17.18 3.77 7.90
N THR A 270 -15.96 4.33 7.91
CA THR A 270 -15.64 5.59 8.56
C THR A 270 -15.33 6.63 7.50
N SER A 271 -15.95 7.80 7.59
CA SER A 271 -15.68 8.90 6.67
C SER A 271 -15.98 10.25 7.27
N ASN A 272 -15.25 11.28 6.81
CA ASN A 272 -15.57 12.68 7.06
C ASN A 272 -16.35 13.35 5.90
N ASP A 273 -16.52 12.65 4.77
CA ASP A 273 -17.23 13.16 3.60
C ASP A 273 -18.73 12.89 3.73
N ASN A 274 -19.45 13.91 4.20
CA ASN A 274 -20.90 13.87 4.34
C ASN A 274 -21.63 13.55 3.03
N ARG A 275 -21.05 13.88 1.85
CA ARG A 275 -21.67 13.56 0.55
C ARG A 275 -21.56 12.08 0.25
N PHE A 276 -20.39 11.49 0.50
CA PHE A 276 -20.21 10.05 0.32
C PHE A 276 -21.09 9.24 1.28
N ILE A 277 -21.16 9.65 2.55
CA ILE A 277 -22.05 8.99 3.52
C ILE A 277 -23.51 9.07 3.09
N ALA A 278 -23.96 10.25 2.62
CA ALA A 278 -25.30 10.41 2.07
C ALA A 278 -25.54 9.52 0.84
N ALA A 279 -24.54 9.39 -0.06
CA ALA A 279 -24.62 8.52 -1.22
C ALA A 279 -24.70 7.04 -0.83
N VAL A 280 -23.93 6.59 0.17
CA VAL A 280 -24.03 5.21 0.69
C VAL A 280 -25.44 4.97 1.25
N LYS A 281 -25.94 5.91 2.05
CA LYS A 281 -27.29 5.83 2.63
C LYS A 281 -28.38 5.72 1.56
N ASP A 282 -28.30 6.51 0.49
CA ASP A 282 -29.26 6.47 -0.64
C ASP A 282 -29.31 5.09 -1.32
N LYS A 283 -28.21 4.33 -1.29
CA LYS A 283 -28.11 3.00 -1.90
C LYS A 283 -28.46 1.86 -0.94
N LEU A 284 -28.58 2.13 0.35
CA LEU A 284 -29.00 1.15 1.34
C LEU A 284 -30.54 1.13 1.45
N PRO A 285 -31.14 -0.03 1.79
CA PRO A 285 -32.56 -0.08 2.09
C PRO A 285 -32.89 0.77 3.33
N ARG A 286 -34.15 1.06 3.60
CA ARG A 286 -34.52 1.83 4.82
C ARG A 286 -34.01 1.12 6.08
N SER A 287 -33.56 1.89 7.08
CA SER A 287 -33.03 1.37 8.35
C SER A 287 -34.02 0.45 9.08
N SER A 288 -35.32 0.66 8.87
CA SER A 288 -36.42 -0.16 9.42
C SER A 288 -36.69 -1.46 8.66
N SER A 289 -36.00 -1.73 7.55
CA SER A 289 -36.07 -3.00 6.84
C SER A 289 -35.27 -4.10 7.56
N ALA A 290 -35.77 -5.33 7.52
CA ALA A 290 -35.19 -6.43 8.30
C ALA A 290 -33.77 -6.83 7.85
N HIS A 291 -33.43 -6.73 6.55
CA HIS A 291 -32.12 -7.18 6.04
C HIS A 291 -31.68 -6.45 4.74
N PRO A 292 -30.39 -6.05 4.64
CA PRO A 292 -29.40 -5.95 5.72
C PRO A 292 -29.73 -4.79 6.67
N SER A 293 -29.68 -5.07 7.97
CA SER A 293 -29.76 -4.02 9.00
C SER A 293 -28.48 -3.18 8.96
N TRP A 294 -28.62 -1.86 8.99
CA TRP A 294 -27.49 -0.95 9.10
C TRP A 294 -27.80 0.17 10.09
N THR A 295 -26.74 0.75 10.65
CA THR A 295 -26.82 1.86 11.60
C THR A 295 -25.78 2.89 11.22
N MET A 296 -26.20 4.14 11.11
CA MET A 296 -25.28 5.27 10.97
C MET A 296 -25.10 5.94 12.33
N LEU A 297 -23.85 6.12 12.73
CA LEU A 297 -23.48 6.75 13.99
C LEU A 297 -22.65 7.99 13.68
N GLN A 298 -22.95 9.08 14.38
CA GLN A 298 -22.17 10.30 14.26
C GLN A 298 -21.25 10.47 15.47
N ILE A 299 -19.99 10.77 15.18
CA ILE A 299 -18.98 11.14 16.18
C ILE A 299 -18.75 12.65 16.07
N SER A 300 -18.90 13.36 17.19
CA SER A 300 -18.59 14.79 17.29
C SER A 300 -17.45 14.96 18.30
N PRO A 301 -16.19 14.81 17.88
CA PRO A 301 -15.08 14.90 18.81
C PRO A 301 -14.96 16.35 19.23
N LEU A 302 -15.22 16.67 20.51
CA LEU A 302 -15.16 18.04 21.06
C LEU A 302 -13.92 18.29 21.92
N SER A 303 -13.31 17.24 22.48
CA SER A 303 -12.05 17.35 23.23
C SER A 303 -11.15 16.14 23.03
N SER A 304 -9.84 16.37 22.96
CA SER A 304 -8.82 15.30 23.03
C SER A 304 -8.62 14.78 24.45
N SER A 305 -9.17 15.45 25.47
CA SER A 305 -9.11 15.00 26.86
C SER A 305 -10.05 13.83 27.16
N ARG A 306 -11.01 13.53 26.28
CA ARG A 306 -11.89 12.37 26.40
C ARG A 306 -11.29 11.17 25.68
N SER A 307 -10.97 10.12 26.43
CA SER A 307 -10.56 8.80 25.90
C SER A 307 -11.75 7.94 25.44
N THR A 308 -12.98 8.46 25.54
CA THR A 308 -14.21 7.78 25.12
C THR A 308 -15.00 8.68 24.17
N VAL A 309 -15.67 8.07 23.19
CA VAL A 309 -16.48 8.75 22.19
C VAL A 309 -17.94 8.35 22.39
N ALA A 310 -18.84 9.33 22.51
CA ALA A 310 -20.27 9.09 22.48
C ALA A 310 -20.73 8.88 21.03
N LEU A 311 -21.42 7.76 20.79
CA LEU A 311 -22.04 7.47 19.50
C LEU A 311 -23.46 8.02 19.54
N THR A 312 -23.73 9.02 18.72
CA THR A 312 -25.04 9.68 18.69
C THR A 312 -25.90 9.16 17.55
N PRO A 313 -27.23 8.95 17.79
CA PRO A 313 -28.20 8.86 16.71
C PRO A 313 -28.03 10.05 15.77
N THR A 314 -28.22 9.81 14.48
CA THR A 314 -28.18 10.91 13.51
C THR A 314 -29.48 11.71 13.59
N LEU A 315 -29.41 13.00 13.23
CA LEU A 315 -30.61 13.83 13.08
C LEU A 315 -31.61 13.21 12.08
N ASP A 316 -31.11 12.45 11.11
CA ASP A 316 -31.95 11.76 10.15
C ASP A 316 -32.70 10.57 10.76
N GLU A 317 -32.15 9.86 11.75
CA GLU A 317 -32.91 8.84 12.48
C GLU A 317 -34.05 9.49 13.28
N VAL A 318 -33.83 10.67 13.87
CA VAL A 318 -34.89 11.45 14.52
C VAL A 318 -35.98 11.81 13.51
N ARG A 319 -35.60 12.24 12.30
CA ARG A 319 -36.53 12.55 11.21
C ARG A 319 -37.28 11.32 10.69
N GLU A 320 -36.61 10.17 10.56
CA GLU A 320 -37.23 8.91 10.14
C GLU A 320 -38.32 8.49 11.14
N ARG A 321 -38.03 8.51 12.45
CA ARG A 321 -39.04 8.21 13.48
C ARG A 321 -40.15 9.24 13.55
N HIS A 322 -39.82 10.51 13.31
CA HIS A 322 -40.82 11.56 13.18
C HIS A 322 -41.79 11.29 12.02
N HIS A 323 -41.28 10.89 10.84
CA HIS A 323 -42.13 10.55 9.69
C HIS A 323 -43.01 9.31 9.97
N GLU A 324 -42.43 8.24 10.55
CA GLU A 324 -43.18 7.03 10.92
C GLU A 324 -44.31 7.33 11.91
N TRP A 325 -44.06 8.20 12.91
CA TRP A 325 -45.10 8.66 13.83
C TRP A 325 -46.09 9.62 13.16
N ALA A 326 -45.65 10.53 12.29
CA ALA A 326 -46.52 11.46 11.58
C ALA A 326 -47.54 10.74 10.67
N ASP A 327 -47.17 9.58 10.12
CA ASP A 327 -48.07 8.71 9.36
C ASP A 327 -49.11 8.01 10.25
N SER A 328 -48.87 7.90 11.56
CA SER A 328 -49.79 7.31 12.54
C SER A 328 -49.74 8.04 13.89
N PRO A 329 -50.24 9.30 13.95
CA PRO A 329 -49.98 10.20 15.09
C PRO A 329 -50.47 9.71 16.44
N ASN A 330 -51.48 8.83 16.45
CA ASN A 330 -52.09 8.29 17.67
C ASN A 330 -51.46 6.95 18.13
N ASP A 331 -50.48 6.41 17.41
CA ASP A 331 -49.79 5.18 17.80
C ASP A 331 -48.79 5.46 18.94
N VAL A 332 -49.10 4.92 20.11
CA VAL A 332 -48.31 5.09 21.34
C VAL A 332 -46.87 4.58 21.18
N VAL A 333 -46.66 3.48 20.46
CA VAL A 333 -45.32 2.90 20.28
C VAL A 333 -44.47 3.80 19.40
N MET A 334 -45.05 4.33 18.31
CA MET A 334 -44.34 5.24 17.42
C MET A 334 -44.03 6.58 18.10
N SER A 335 -44.97 7.11 18.90
CA SER A 335 -44.73 8.29 19.74
C SER A 335 -43.55 8.09 20.71
N GLN A 336 -43.51 6.93 21.38
CA GLN A 336 -42.42 6.58 22.29
C GLN A 336 -41.07 6.49 21.56
N GLN A 337 -41.02 5.85 20.40
CA GLN A 337 -39.79 5.74 19.61
C GLN A 337 -39.28 7.10 19.12
N PHE A 338 -40.17 7.98 18.67
CA PHE A 338 -39.80 9.34 18.27
C PHE A 338 -39.22 10.14 19.45
N VAL A 339 -39.93 10.19 20.57
CA VAL A 339 -39.49 10.94 21.76
C VAL A 339 -38.19 10.38 22.34
N GLU A 340 -38.00 9.05 22.34
CA GLU A 340 -36.74 8.42 22.75
C GLU A 340 -35.56 8.92 21.91
N ARG A 341 -35.71 9.00 20.59
CA ARG A 341 -34.63 9.46 19.69
C ARG A 341 -34.33 10.94 19.87
N VAL A 342 -35.35 11.77 20.06
CA VAL A 342 -35.16 13.19 20.39
C VAL A 342 -34.41 13.36 21.71
N ARG A 343 -34.82 12.63 22.77
CA ARG A 343 -34.13 12.63 24.07
C ARG A 343 -32.65 12.27 23.90
N LEU A 344 -32.36 11.13 23.27
CA LEU A 344 -30.98 10.67 23.07
C LEU A 344 -30.15 11.68 22.27
N HIS A 345 -30.73 12.34 21.25
CA HIS A 345 -30.04 13.37 20.48
C HIS A 345 -29.69 14.59 21.35
N ILE A 346 -30.67 15.14 22.09
CA ILE A 346 -30.48 16.32 22.93
C ILE A 346 -29.49 16.04 24.07
N GLU A 347 -29.71 14.97 24.83
CA GLU A 347 -28.90 14.64 26.01
C GLU A 347 -27.44 14.39 25.62
N ASN A 348 -27.18 13.61 24.56
CA ASN A 348 -25.82 13.35 24.13
C ASN A 348 -25.11 14.63 23.64
N ARG A 349 -25.82 15.50 22.92
CA ARG A 349 -25.23 16.76 22.43
C ARG A 349 -24.93 17.74 23.55
N LEU A 350 -25.79 17.83 24.57
CA LEU A 350 -25.53 18.63 25.77
C LEU A 350 -24.39 18.04 26.60
N TRP A 351 -24.35 16.72 26.73
CA TRP A 351 -23.27 16.01 27.40
C TRP A 351 -21.90 16.22 26.77
N ASP A 352 -21.88 16.26 25.44
CA ASP A 352 -20.70 16.55 24.64
C ASP A 352 -20.13 17.94 24.93
N LEU A 353 -20.98 18.94 25.24
CA LEU A 353 -20.54 20.29 25.62
C LEU A 353 -19.86 20.36 26.99
N LEU A 354 -20.19 19.45 27.90
CA LEU A 354 -19.66 19.52 29.27
C LEU A 354 -18.24 18.94 29.39
N ALA A 355 -17.77 18.19 28.40
CA ALA A 355 -16.46 17.50 28.38
C ALA A 355 -16.09 16.73 29.67
N ALA A 356 -17.07 16.48 30.56
CA ALA A 356 -16.85 15.84 31.85
C ALA A 356 -16.43 14.38 31.65
N ASP A 357 -15.58 13.87 32.54
CA ASP A 357 -15.26 12.45 32.65
C ASP A 357 -16.57 11.68 32.94
N PRO A 358 -16.91 10.61 32.19
CA PRO A 358 -18.06 9.76 32.49
C PRO A 358 -18.12 9.25 33.95
N MET A 359 -16.98 9.24 34.67
CA MET A 359 -16.92 8.92 36.09
C MET A 359 -17.55 9.99 37.00
N LEU A 360 -17.65 11.25 36.56
CA LEU A 360 -18.17 12.36 37.36
C LEU A 360 -19.70 12.49 37.31
N ILE A 361 -20.32 12.05 36.21
CA ILE A 361 -21.77 12.11 36.06
C ILE A 361 -22.19 10.77 35.40
N TYR A 362 -23.03 9.98 36.08
CA TYR A 362 -23.50 8.69 35.58
C TYR A 362 -24.95 8.82 35.11
N LYS A 363 -25.20 8.58 33.81
CA LYS A 363 -26.53 8.68 33.17
C LYS A 363 -27.26 9.99 33.51
N PRO A 364 -26.71 11.14 33.08
CA PRO A 364 -27.33 12.43 33.35
C PRO A 364 -28.73 12.51 32.73
N THR A 365 -29.68 13.08 33.46
CA THR A 365 -30.95 13.53 32.89
C THR A 365 -30.76 14.88 32.18
N LEU A 366 -31.73 15.30 31.36
CA LEU A 366 -31.75 16.66 30.81
C LEU A 366 -31.61 17.73 31.91
N ALA A 367 -32.25 17.50 33.07
CA ALA A 367 -32.17 18.38 34.23
C ALA A 367 -30.72 18.57 34.73
N ASP A 368 -29.99 17.45 34.87
CA ASP A 368 -28.60 17.48 35.33
C ASP A 368 -27.72 18.24 34.34
N LEU A 369 -27.88 17.97 33.04
CA LEU A 369 -27.08 18.61 31.98
C LEU A 369 -27.26 20.13 31.96
N ILE A 370 -28.52 20.59 31.99
CA ILE A 370 -28.84 22.02 32.00
C ILE A 370 -28.37 22.66 33.31
N GLY A 371 -28.52 21.97 34.45
CA GLY A 371 -28.00 22.40 35.74
C GLY A 371 -26.49 22.61 35.73
N HIS A 372 -25.73 21.66 35.20
CA HIS A 372 -24.28 21.75 35.06
C HIS A 372 -23.86 22.91 34.14
N ILE A 373 -24.52 23.11 32.99
CA ILE A 373 -24.26 24.26 32.11
C ILE A 373 -24.56 25.58 32.83
N ALA A 374 -25.66 25.65 33.58
CA ALA A 374 -26.02 26.84 34.35
C ALA A 374 -25.00 27.13 35.45
N CYS A 375 -24.53 26.12 36.17
CA CYS A 375 -23.46 26.24 37.17
C CYS A 375 -22.16 26.75 36.54
N ALA A 376 -21.71 26.15 35.43
CA ALA A 376 -20.49 26.56 34.74
C ALA A 376 -20.58 28.02 34.24
N ARG A 377 -21.73 28.41 33.69
CA ARG A 377 -22.00 29.79 33.28
C ARG A 377 -21.97 30.76 34.48
N ASN A 378 -22.67 30.43 35.56
CA ASN A 378 -22.74 31.28 36.75
C ASN A 378 -21.36 31.43 37.43
N ALA A 379 -20.51 30.41 37.32
CA ALA A 379 -19.12 30.45 37.74
C ALA A 379 -18.20 31.24 36.78
N GLY A 380 -18.72 31.68 35.62
CA GLY A 380 -17.94 32.42 34.62
C GLY A 380 -16.97 31.56 33.82
N GLU A 381 -17.17 30.23 33.80
CA GLU A 381 -16.25 29.31 33.13
C GLU A 381 -16.32 29.49 31.59
N PRO A 382 -15.19 29.63 30.89
CA PRO A 382 -15.16 29.62 29.43
C PRO A 382 -15.34 28.18 28.89
N PRO A 383 -16.16 27.96 27.84
CA PRO A 383 -16.93 28.92 27.03
C PRO A 383 -18.37 29.19 27.48
N PHE A 384 -18.80 28.65 28.64
CA PHE A 384 -20.19 28.69 29.09
C PHE A 384 -20.72 30.10 29.40
N HIS A 385 -19.83 31.08 29.61
CA HIS A 385 -20.22 32.50 29.77
C HIS A 385 -20.73 33.16 28.48
N GLU A 386 -20.53 32.55 27.30
CA GLU A 386 -20.87 33.18 26.02
C GLU A 386 -22.38 33.31 25.74
N PRO A 387 -22.80 34.23 24.84
CA PRO A 387 -24.21 34.48 24.54
C PRO A 387 -25.02 33.24 24.06
N PRO A 388 -24.46 32.26 23.31
CA PRO A 388 -25.21 31.07 22.94
C PRO A 388 -25.68 30.24 24.14
N PHE A 389 -24.86 30.10 25.17
CA PHE A 389 -25.22 29.38 26.40
C PHE A 389 -26.29 30.14 27.20
N GLU A 390 -26.29 31.47 27.17
CA GLU A 390 -27.38 32.28 27.72
C GLU A 390 -28.71 31.99 27.05
N LYS A 391 -28.71 31.98 25.72
CA LYS A 391 -29.91 31.73 24.91
C LYS A 391 -30.44 30.32 25.13
N LEU A 392 -29.55 29.33 25.27
CA LEU A 392 -29.93 27.96 25.61
C LEU A 392 -30.64 27.89 26.97
N LEU A 393 -30.07 28.51 28.02
CA LEU A 393 -30.66 28.51 29.36
C LEU A 393 -31.96 29.32 29.46
N ASN A 394 -32.12 30.33 28.59
CA ASN A 394 -33.32 31.14 28.51
C ASN A 394 -34.41 30.54 27.60
N CYS A 395 -34.12 29.47 26.87
CA CYS A 395 -35.06 28.81 25.96
C CYS A 395 -36.32 28.36 26.73
N SER A 396 -37.50 28.77 26.26
CA SER A 396 -38.79 28.46 26.90
C SER A 396 -38.98 26.95 27.08
N HIS A 397 -38.67 26.15 26.05
CA HIS A 397 -38.84 24.69 26.04
C HIS A 397 -37.92 23.95 27.02
N LEU A 398 -36.82 24.56 27.47
CA LEU A 398 -35.87 23.94 28.42
C LEU A 398 -36.08 24.40 29.87
N LYS A 399 -37.07 25.26 30.14
CA LYS A 399 -37.41 25.67 31.50
C LYS A 399 -38.12 24.55 32.25
N SER A 400 -37.74 24.36 33.50
CA SER A 400 -38.40 23.43 34.42
C SER A 400 -39.89 23.72 34.50
N GLY A 401 -40.71 22.67 34.45
CA GLY A 401 -42.17 22.74 34.48
C GLY A 401 -42.86 22.91 33.12
N THR A 402 -42.12 23.12 32.02
CA THR A 402 -42.72 23.11 30.68
C THR A 402 -43.02 21.69 30.19
N HIS A 403 -44.03 21.53 29.34
CA HIS A 403 -44.42 20.21 28.83
C HIS A 403 -43.29 19.52 28.04
N PHE A 404 -42.53 20.26 27.23
CA PHE A 404 -41.36 19.72 26.53
C PHE A 404 -40.32 19.16 27.50
N TYR A 405 -39.91 19.96 28.49
CA TYR A 405 -38.94 19.56 29.51
C TYR A 405 -39.41 18.33 30.31
N THR A 406 -40.70 18.29 30.67
CA THR A 406 -41.30 17.16 31.40
C THR A 406 -41.33 15.91 30.53
N ALA A 407 -41.70 16.01 29.26
CA ALA A 407 -41.75 14.87 28.34
C ALA A 407 -40.37 14.24 28.12
N ILE A 408 -39.32 15.04 27.90
CA ILE A 408 -37.96 14.52 27.71
C ILE A 408 -37.42 13.85 28.98
N ASN A 409 -37.58 14.46 30.15
CA ASN A 409 -37.17 13.84 31.42
C ASN A 409 -38.03 12.61 31.77
N GLN A 410 -39.33 12.62 31.47
CA GLN A 410 -40.21 11.48 31.67
C GLN A 410 -39.78 10.31 30.78
N ALA A 411 -39.39 10.58 29.53
CA ALA A 411 -38.83 9.59 28.63
C ALA A 411 -37.50 9.03 29.14
N HIS A 412 -36.71 9.81 29.88
CA HIS A 412 -35.48 9.34 30.56
C HIS A 412 -35.78 8.25 31.59
N HIS A 413 -36.77 8.48 32.46
CA HIS A 413 -37.07 7.58 33.58
C HIS A 413 -37.99 6.41 33.23
N ASP A 414 -39.04 6.67 32.45
CA ASP A 414 -40.01 5.67 32.04
C ASP A 414 -40.67 6.07 30.72
N LEU A 415 -40.13 5.52 29.64
CA LEU A 415 -40.61 5.75 28.27
C LEU A 415 -42.08 5.35 28.09
N ARG A 416 -42.59 4.39 28.87
CA ARG A 416 -43.97 3.89 28.72
C ARG A 416 -45.04 4.91 29.10
N LYS A 417 -44.66 5.97 29.83
CA LYS A 417 -45.56 7.05 30.21
C LYS A 417 -45.69 8.14 29.15
N ILE A 418 -44.89 8.08 28.08
CA ILE A 418 -44.99 9.01 26.96
C ILE A 418 -46.24 8.70 26.14
N THR A 419 -47.03 9.74 25.90
CA THR A 419 -48.27 9.70 25.12
C THR A 419 -48.09 10.37 23.75
N PRO A 420 -49.01 10.13 22.80
CA PRO A 420 -49.06 10.87 21.53
C PRO A 420 -49.10 12.40 21.68
N TYR A 421 -49.74 12.89 22.74
CA TYR A 421 -49.75 14.31 23.05
C TYR A 421 -48.34 14.84 23.37
N ASP A 422 -47.58 14.09 24.18
CA ASP A 422 -46.20 14.46 24.53
C ASP A 422 -45.29 14.48 23.29
N ALA A 423 -45.50 13.57 22.34
CA ALA A 423 -44.79 13.56 21.06
C ALA A 423 -45.05 14.83 20.24
N GLY A 424 -46.29 15.31 20.16
CA GLY A 424 -46.63 16.58 19.50
C GLY A 424 -45.95 17.78 20.14
N VAL A 425 -45.93 17.84 21.48
CA VAL A 425 -45.21 18.91 22.19
C VAL A 425 -43.70 18.86 21.93
N VAL A 426 -43.12 17.66 21.88
CA VAL A 426 -41.69 17.47 21.58
C VAL A 426 -41.37 17.91 20.15
N GLU A 427 -42.23 17.61 19.17
CA GLU A 427 -42.06 18.06 17.78
C GLU A 427 -41.97 19.60 17.68
N GLU A 428 -42.91 20.31 18.31
CA GLU A 428 -43.00 21.78 18.26
C GLU A 428 -41.72 22.45 18.79
N GLY A 429 -41.15 21.94 19.89
CA GLY A 429 -39.97 22.52 20.54
C GLY A 429 -38.62 22.05 19.97
N PHE A 430 -38.57 20.89 19.31
CA PHE A 430 -37.30 20.22 18.99
C PHE A 430 -36.38 21.07 18.10
N LEU A 431 -36.91 21.68 17.03
CA LEU A 431 -36.11 22.44 16.07
C LEU A 431 -35.42 23.65 16.70
N GLU A 432 -36.09 24.35 17.62
CA GLU A 432 -35.52 25.49 18.33
C GLU A 432 -34.40 25.02 19.27
N VAL A 433 -34.67 24.00 20.08
CA VAL A 433 -33.70 23.43 21.02
C VAL A 433 -32.44 22.94 20.30
N ASP A 434 -32.62 22.18 19.21
CA ASP A 434 -31.54 21.63 18.39
C ASP A 434 -30.71 22.76 17.73
N ARG A 435 -31.35 23.86 17.30
CA ARG A 435 -30.65 25.06 16.80
C ARG A 435 -29.82 25.74 17.90
N MET A 436 -30.36 25.86 19.12
CA MET A 436 -29.62 26.45 20.25
C MET A 436 -28.40 25.60 20.63
N ILE A 437 -28.58 24.28 20.73
CA ILE A 437 -27.50 23.33 21.04
C ILE A 437 -26.39 23.39 19.98
N ARG A 438 -26.75 23.44 18.69
CA ARG A 438 -25.76 23.65 17.61
C ARG A 438 -24.99 24.96 17.75
N SER A 439 -25.65 26.03 18.19
CA SER A 439 -25.01 27.32 18.43
C SER A 439 -24.03 27.25 19.60
N CYS A 440 -24.38 26.55 20.67
CA CYS A 440 -23.48 26.26 21.79
C CYS A 440 -22.30 25.38 21.36
N ALA A 441 -22.52 24.36 20.53
CA ALA A 441 -21.45 23.50 20.01
C ALA A 441 -20.45 24.29 19.14
N ALA A 442 -20.93 25.25 18.34
CA ALA A 442 -20.07 26.15 17.59
C ALA A 442 -19.24 27.08 18.51
N ALA A 443 -19.86 27.65 19.55
CA ALA A 443 -19.15 28.44 20.57
C ALA A 443 -18.10 27.62 21.33
N TYR A 444 -18.45 26.39 21.70
CA TYR A 444 -17.52 25.48 22.36
C TYR A 444 -16.33 25.11 21.47
N ALA A 445 -16.60 24.77 20.21
CA ALA A 445 -15.56 24.47 19.23
C ALA A 445 -14.67 25.70 18.95
N ARG A 446 -15.21 26.92 18.99
CA ARG A 446 -14.45 28.18 18.94
C ARG A 446 -13.49 28.31 20.11
N PHE A 447 -13.96 28.10 21.33
CA PHE A 447 -13.10 28.14 22.52
C PHE A 447 -11.99 27.10 22.50
N MET A 448 -12.28 25.89 21.99
CA MET A 448 -11.27 24.85 21.82
C MET A 448 -10.26 25.13 20.68
N GLY A 449 -10.30 26.30 20.05
CA GLY A 449 -9.43 26.68 18.94
C GLY A 449 -9.71 25.91 17.64
N ARG A 450 -10.89 25.29 17.54
CA ARG A 450 -11.37 24.50 16.39
C ARG A 450 -12.24 25.33 15.44
N LEU A 451 -12.80 26.46 15.92
CA LEU A 451 -13.18 27.60 15.09
C LEU A 451 -12.22 28.76 15.37
N THR A 452 -11.75 29.44 14.33
CA THR A 452 -10.84 30.59 14.44
C THR A 452 -11.56 31.82 15.01
N ARG A 453 -10.81 32.79 15.60
CA ARG A 453 -11.29 34.07 16.21
C ARG A 453 -12.03 35.02 15.25
N ASP A 454 -12.41 34.54 14.08
CA ASP A 454 -12.90 35.31 12.94
C ASP A 454 -14.35 35.81 13.09
N ASP A 455 -15.06 35.30 14.10
CA ASP A 455 -16.43 35.67 14.45
C ASP A 455 -16.56 36.94 15.32
N GLU A 456 -15.44 37.58 15.74
CA GLU A 456 -15.47 38.75 16.66
C GLU A 456 -16.04 40.04 16.03
N ASP A 457 -15.73 40.42 14.78
CA ASP A 457 -16.21 41.71 14.19
C ASP A 457 -17.45 41.59 13.30
N MET A 458 -18.61 41.30 13.89
CA MET A 458 -19.80 40.85 13.17
C MET A 458 -20.56 41.93 12.34
N PHE A 459 -20.21 43.23 12.36
CA PHE A 459 -21.00 44.25 11.61
C PHE A 459 -20.24 45.40 10.90
N PHE A 460 -18.93 45.61 11.12
CA PHE A 460 -18.24 46.82 10.60
C PHE A 460 -16.89 46.59 9.90
N ALA A 461 -16.46 45.34 9.70
CA ALA A 461 -15.19 45.08 9.02
C ALA A 461 -15.35 45.16 7.49
N GLU A 462 -14.58 46.07 6.87
CA GLU A 462 -14.43 46.19 5.43
C GLU A 462 -13.44 45.13 4.90
N ALA A 463 -13.67 44.63 3.69
CA ALA A 463 -12.73 43.73 3.03
C ALA A 463 -11.37 44.42 2.85
N PRO A 464 -10.25 43.68 2.94
CA PRO A 464 -8.93 44.24 2.67
C PRO A 464 -8.88 45.00 1.33
N PRO A 465 -8.09 46.09 1.21
CA PRO A 465 -7.96 46.83 -0.04
C PRO A 465 -7.39 45.96 -1.17
N ALA A 466 -7.61 46.38 -2.42
CA ALA A 466 -7.04 45.69 -3.58
C ALA A 466 -5.51 45.77 -3.54
N PRO A 467 -4.78 44.71 -3.94
CA PRO A 467 -3.36 44.83 -4.24
C PRO A 467 -3.14 45.76 -5.45
N ALA A 468 -1.91 46.26 -5.61
CA ALA A 468 -1.52 47.02 -6.79
C ALA A 468 -1.64 46.15 -8.06
N ALA A 469 -2.24 46.72 -9.11
CA ALA A 469 -2.33 46.06 -10.41
C ALA A 469 -0.94 45.91 -11.05
N LEU A 470 -0.73 44.81 -11.74
CA LEU A 470 0.44 44.56 -12.56
C LEU A 470 0.34 45.38 -13.85
N ASP A 471 1.42 46.07 -14.23
CA ASP A 471 1.52 46.66 -15.56
C ASP A 471 1.63 45.55 -16.62
N ASN A 472 0.51 45.29 -17.32
CA ASN A 472 0.39 44.25 -18.34
C ASN A 472 0.36 44.81 -19.76
N THR A 473 0.67 46.09 -19.94
CA THR A 473 0.43 46.82 -21.19
C THR A 473 1.28 46.32 -22.37
N HIS A 474 2.39 45.65 -22.10
CA HIS A 474 3.36 45.23 -23.12
C HIS A 474 3.35 43.73 -23.48
N HIS A 475 2.41 42.93 -22.95
CA HIS A 475 2.38 41.48 -23.20
C HIS A 475 1.40 41.11 -24.33
N GLN A 476 1.95 40.82 -25.53
CA GLN A 476 1.24 40.31 -26.69
C GLN A 476 1.87 39.01 -27.20
N TYR A 477 1.04 38.00 -27.46
CA TYR A 477 1.47 36.66 -27.87
C TYR A 477 0.89 36.29 -29.24
N HIS A 478 1.73 35.73 -30.11
CA HIS A 478 1.28 35.25 -31.42
C HIS A 478 0.51 33.93 -31.30
N ILE A 479 -0.60 33.78 -32.04
CA ILE A 479 -1.47 32.60 -31.93
C ILE A 479 -1.08 31.50 -32.93
N HIS A 480 -0.74 30.31 -32.42
CA HIS A 480 -0.38 29.12 -33.23
C HIS A 480 -1.58 28.27 -33.69
N GLY A 481 -2.79 28.56 -33.20
CA GLY A 481 -4.02 27.83 -33.55
C GLY A 481 -4.58 27.01 -32.40
N ASP A 482 -5.30 25.94 -32.74
CA ASP A 482 -6.03 25.09 -31.80
C ASP A 482 -5.26 23.78 -31.52
N PHE A 483 -5.25 23.35 -30.26
CA PHE A 483 -4.63 22.08 -29.83
C PHE A 483 -5.63 21.27 -29.00
N SER A 484 -5.80 19.97 -29.32
CA SER A 484 -6.72 19.13 -28.56
C SER A 484 -6.04 18.50 -27.33
N ALA A 485 -6.72 18.56 -26.19
CA ALA A 485 -6.34 17.78 -25.01
C ALA A 485 -6.70 16.28 -25.16
N GLN A 486 -7.63 15.95 -26.05
CA GLN A 486 -8.06 14.59 -26.33
C GLN A 486 -7.36 14.02 -27.57
N THR A 487 -7.32 12.69 -27.68
CA THR A 487 -6.63 12.01 -28.80
C THR A 487 -7.56 11.73 -29.98
N GLN A 488 -8.88 11.76 -29.77
CA GLN A 488 -9.88 11.41 -30.79
C GLN A 488 -10.35 12.61 -31.62
N ASN A 489 -10.17 13.83 -31.12
CA ASN A 489 -10.51 15.04 -31.85
C ASN A 489 -9.33 15.45 -32.74
N HIS A 490 -9.47 15.17 -34.04
CA HIS A 490 -8.52 15.59 -35.06
C HIS A 490 -8.63 17.10 -35.27
N VAL A 491 -7.80 17.85 -34.56
CA VAL A 491 -7.64 19.28 -34.77
C VAL A 491 -6.50 19.48 -35.75
N ALA A 492 -6.85 19.84 -36.98
CA ALA A 492 -5.88 20.22 -38.00
C ALA A 492 -5.11 21.46 -37.54
N SER A 493 -3.78 21.44 -37.64
CA SER A 493 -2.98 22.63 -37.34
C SER A 493 -3.39 23.77 -38.28
N SER A 494 -4.09 24.78 -37.77
CA SER A 494 -4.54 25.91 -38.60
C SER A 494 -3.36 26.78 -39.04
N ARG A 495 -3.50 27.33 -40.26
CA ARG A 495 -2.60 28.30 -40.90
C ARG A 495 -2.30 29.47 -39.95
N ALA A 496 -1.07 30.00 -40.03
CA ALA A 496 -0.62 31.20 -39.33
C ALA A 496 -1.70 32.29 -39.32
N LEU A 497 -2.43 32.40 -38.21
CA LEU A 497 -3.37 33.48 -37.96
C LEU A 497 -2.52 34.66 -37.51
N THR A 498 -2.62 35.80 -38.20
CA THR A 498 -1.96 37.06 -37.81
C THR A 498 -2.50 37.66 -36.50
N ALA A 499 -3.40 36.94 -35.82
CA ALA A 499 -4.02 37.35 -34.58
C ALA A 499 -3.03 37.26 -33.41
N SER A 500 -3.05 38.28 -32.57
CA SER A 500 -2.27 38.36 -31.33
C SER A 500 -3.21 38.34 -30.13
N LEU A 501 -2.84 37.57 -29.11
CA LEU A 501 -3.51 37.55 -27.82
C LEU A 501 -2.84 38.55 -26.88
N SER A 502 -3.59 39.52 -26.34
CA SER A 502 -3.07 40.49 -25.38
C SER A 502 -3.54 40.20 -23.96
N LEU A 503 -2.61 40.25 -23.00
CA LEU A 503 -2.91 40.07 -21.58
C LEU A 503 -3.79 41.19 -21.01
N GLN A 504 -3.80 42.37 -21.65
CA GLN A 504 -4.68 43.50 -21.29
C GLN A 504 -6.16 43.14 -21.30
N SER A 505 -6.57 42.17 -22.12
CA SER A 505 -7.98 41.72 -22.20
C SER A 505 -8.48 41.03 -20.92
N LEU A 506 -7.61 40.71 -19.96
CA LEU A 506 -7.99 40.22 -18.63
C LEU A 506 -8.37 41.33 -17.64
N GLY A 507 -8.21 42.61 -18.01
CA GLY A 507 -8.38 43.76 -17.12
C GLY A 507 -7.21 43.92 -16.15
N ASP A 508 -7.48 44.54 -15.01
CA ASP A 508 -6.50 44.70 -13.94
C ASP A 508 -6.25 43.34 -13.28
N ILE A 509 -4.98 42.94 -13.26
CA ILE A 509 -4.53 41.64 -12.74
C ILE A 509 -3.45 41.82 -11.68
N ALA A 510 -3.31 40.82 -10.81
CA ALA A 510 -2.19 40.71 -9.87
C ALA A 510 -1.59 39.30 -9.91
N LEU A 511 -0.34 39.17 -9.46
CA LEU A 511 0.40 37.90 -9.42
C LEU A 511 0.57 37.41 -8.00
N TYR A 512 0.36 36.11 -7.79
CA TYR A 512 0.60 35.45 -6.50
C TYR A 512 1.38 34.14 -6.70
N ALA A 513 2.45 33.93 -5.94
CA ALA A 513 3.10 32.63 -5.82
C ALA A 513 2.33 31.75 -4.84
N ILE A 514 2.00 30.52 -5.24
CA ILE A 514 1.34 29.53 -4.38
C ILE A 514 2.38 28.87 -3.49
N GLN A 515 2.15 28.93 -2.18
CA GLN A 515 3.08 28.46 -1.15
C GLN A 515 2.66 27.13 -0.52
N SER A 516 1.41 26.71 -0.74
CA SER A 516 0.82 25.50 -0.17
C SER A 516 0.12 24.64 -1.23
N ASP A 517 -0.07 23.35 -0.96
CA ASP A 517 -0.74 22.41 -1.89
C ASP A 517 -2.28 22.45 -1.75
N SER A 518 -2.85 23.66 -1.75
CA SER A 518 -4.27 23.94 -1.47
C SER A 518 -5.18 23.98 -2.72
N LEU A 519 -4.58 24.17 -3.91
CA LEU A 519 -5.27 24.26 -5.20
C LEU A 519 -5.25 22.95 -6.01
N GLY A 520 -4.85 21.82 -5.39
CA GLY A 520 -5.01 20.48 -5.96
C GLY A 520 -4.45 20.32 -7.37
N ALA A 521 -5.37 20.13 -8.33
CA ALA A 521 -5.03 19.93 -9.74
C ALA A 521 -4.92 21.22 -10.55
N PHE A 522 -5.24 22.36 -9.95
CA PHE A 522 -5.27 23.62 -10.64
C PHE A 522 -3.92 24.34 -10.64
N ALA A 523 -3.24 24.43 -9.49
CA ALA A 523 -1.89 24.97 -9.36
C ALA A 523 -1.11 24.25 -8.26
N ARG A 524 0.18 24.00 -8.49
CA ARG A 524 1.11 23.38 -7.54
C ARG A 524 1.82 24.42 -6.68
N LYS A 525 2.33 24.00 -5.52
CA LYS A 525 3.27 24.80 -4.75
C LYS A 525 4.47 25.25 -5.61
N GLY A 526 4.84 26.51 -5.47
CA GLY A 526 5.89 27.21 -6.22
C GLY A 526 5.42 27.84 -7.53
N GLN A 527 4.23 27.48 -8.03
CA GLN A 527 3.68 28.07 -9.26
C GLN A 527 3.09 29.45 -9.00
N VAL A 528 3.05 30.27 -10.05
CA VAL A 528 2.50 31.62 -9.99
C VAL A 528 1.10 31.62 -10.60
N VAL A 529 0.15 32.23 -9.91
CA VAL A 529 -1.22 32.40 -10.40
C VAL A 529 -1.48 33.86 -10.76
N ILE A 530 -2.29 34.06 -11.81
CA ILE A 530 -2.78 35.36 -12.24
C ILE A 530 -4.20 35.50 -11.72
N VAL A 531 -4.46 36.54 -10.94
CA VAL A 531 -5.78 36.83 -10.38
C VAL A 531 -6.36 38.08 -11.00
N SER A 532 -7.66 38.09 -11.22
CA SER A 532 -8.36 39.29 -11.69
C SER A 532 -8.79 40.14 -10.50
N LEU A 533 -8.59 41.45 -10.62
CA LEU A 533 -9.00 42.45 -9.63
C LEU A 533 -10.40 43.01 -9.93
N ASP A 534 -10.81 42.99 -11.20
CA ASP A 534 -12.08 43.55 -11.67
C ASP A 534 -13.24 42.55 -11.64
N ARG A 535 -12.94 41.25 -11.79
CA ARG A 535 -13.95 40.21 -11.92
C ARG A 535 -14.42 39.69 -10.56
N ALA A 536 -15.74 39.63 -10.37
CA ALA A 536 -16.33 38.93 -9.24
C ALA A 536 -16.17 37.40 -9.35
N ALA A 537 -15.71 36.76 -8.27
CA ALA A 537 -15.58 35.31 -8.18
C ALA A 537 -16.95 34.60 -8.13
N LYS A 538 -17.08 33.49 -8.88
CA LYS A 538 -18.28 32.64 -8.87
C LYS A 538 -18.10 31.44 -7.94
N CYS A 539 -19.22 30.92 -7.42
CA CYS A 539 -19.21 29.71 -6.60
C CYS A 539 -18.59 28.54 -7.38
N GLY A 540 -17.67 27.84 -6.74
CA GLY A 540 -16.85 26.76 -7.28
C GLY A 540 -15.54 27.22 -7.93
N GLU A 541 -15.27 28.53 -8.08
CA GLU A 541 -14.03 29.00 -8.71
C GLU A 541 -12.83 28.94 -7.76
N PRO A 542 -11.62 28.63 -8.29
CA PRO A 542 -10.39 28.82 -7.54
C PRO A 542 -10.10 30.33 -7.40
N VAL A 543 -9.78 30.75 -6.18
CA VAL A 543 -9.59 32.15 -5.81
C VAL A 543 -8.32 32.31 -4.97
N VAL A 544 -7.70 33.49 -5.07
CA VAL A 544 -6.89 34.02 -3.98
C VAL A 544 -7.79 34.89 -3.12
N ALA A 545 -7.82 34.62 -1.83
CA ALA A 545 -8.68 35.31 -0.88
C ALA A 545 -7.83 36.05 0.15
N LEU A 546 -8.02 37.37 0.25
CA LEU A 546 -7.42 38.19 1.29
C LEU A 546 -8.38 38.26 2.47
N TYR A 547 -7.89 37.90 3.65
CA TYR A 547 -8.65 37.93 4.88
C TYR A 547 -7.73 38.30 6.06
N ASN A 548 -7.97 39.47 6.66
CA ASN A 548 -7.05 40.11 7.61
C ASN A 548 -5.63 40.19 7.00
N ASP A 549 -4.60 39.81 7.77
CA ASP A 549 -3.21 39.76 7.32
C ASP A 549 -2.83 38.46 6.58
N LYS A 550 -3.81 37.60 6.27
CA LYS A 550 -3.57 36.29 5.66
C LYS A 550 -4.03 36.21 4.22
N ILE A 551 -3.23 35.52 3.42
CA ILE A 551 -3.52 35.25 2.01
C ILE A 551 -3.79 33.76 1.83
N PHE A 552 -5.02 33.43 1.41
CA PHE A 552 -5.46 32.06 1.12
C PHE A 552 -5.52 31.80 -0.38
N ALA A 553 -5.31 30.56 -0.81
CA ALA A 553 -5.46 30.14 -2.20
C ALA A 553 -6.29 28.86 -2.28
N ARG A 554 -7.60 28.97 -2.51
CA ARG A 554 -8.58 27.89 -2.29
C ARG A 554 -9.76 27.98 -3.26
N ARG A 555 -10.66 27.00 -3.25
CA ARG A 555 -11.96 27.12 -3.96
C ARG A 555 -12.99 27.84 -3.11
N TYR A 556 -13.59 28.86 -3.71
CA TYR A 556 -14.71 29.58 -3.13
C TYR A 556 -16.02 28.81 -3.34
N HIS A 557 -16.79 28.61 -2.27
CA HIS A 557 -18.16 28.14 -2.33
C HIS A 557 -19.08 29.13 -1.59
N SER A 558 -20.14 29.56 -2.23
CA SER A 558 -21.21 30.34 -1.58
C SER A 558 -22.10 29.41 -0.76
N ASP A 559 -22.45 29.81 0.45
CA ASP A 559 -23.50 29.12 1.20
C ASP A 559 -24.88 29.52 0.64
N LYS A 560 -25.67 28.52 0.20
CA LYS A 560 -27.01 28.76 -0.37
C LYS A 560 -28.05 29.12 0.70
N SER A 561 -27.80 28.74 1.96
CA SER A 561 -28.69 28.98 3.09
C SER A 561 -28.41 30.33 3.77
N ASP A 562 -27.16 30.79 3.74
CA ASP A 562 -26.73 32.08 4.30
C ASP A 562 -25.74 32.79 3.37
N VAL A 563 -26.25 33.70 2.51
CA VAL A 563 -25.46 34.45 1.52
C VAL A 563 -24.39 35.34 2.16
N SER A 564 -24.50 35.64 3.45
CA SER A 564 -23.49 36.41 4.18
C SER A 564 -22.23 35.58 4.52
N LYS A 565 -22.26 34.27 4.27
CA LYS A 565 -21.15 33.34 4.49
C LYS A 565 -20.61 32.78 3.17
N LEU A 566 -19.33 32.47 3.20
CA LEU A 566 -18.63 31.73 2.16
C LEU A 566 -17.78 30.64 2.77
N THR A 567 -17.45 29.63 1.97
CA THR A 567 -16.51 28.58 2.34
C THR A 567 -15.32 28.62 1.40
N LEU A 568 -14.11 28.62 1.95
CA LEU A 568 -12.85 28.41 1.23
C LEU A 568 -12.35 27.00 1.50
N ALA A 569 -12.51 26.12 0.51
CA ALA A 569 -12.11 24.72 0.60
C ALA A 569 -10.84 24.47 -0.21
N CYS A 570 -9.89 23.73 0.39
CA CYS A 570 -8.77 23.20 -0.37
C CYS A 570 -9.27 22.15 -1.37
N GLU A 571 -8.68 22.14 -2.56
CA GLU A 571 -8.79 20.97 -3.43
C GLU A 571 -7.90 19.85 -2.89
N GLN A 572 -8.35 18.60 -3.04
CA GLN A 572 -7.51 17.45 -2.72
C GLN A 572 -6.26 17.47 -3.62
N SER A 573 -5.09 17.50 -2.99
CA SER A 573 -3.78 17.44 -3.64
C SER A 573 -3.08 16.12 -3.32
N VAL A 574 -1.86 15.92 -3.85
CA VAL A 574 -1.04 14.71 -3.59
C VAL A 574 -0.53 14.67 -2.13
N SER A 575 -0.63 15.78 -1.40
CA SER A 575 -0.21 15.86 0.00
C SER A 575 -1.26 15.26 0.94
N GLU A 576 -0.84 14.37 1.84
CA GLU A 576 -1.70 13.76 2.87
C GLU A 576 -2.25 14.78 3.89
N ARG A 577 -1.72 16.02 3.91
CA ARG A 577 -2.14 17.09 4.83
C ARG A 577 -2.96 18.14 4.08
N VAL A 578 -4.27 17.90 3.98
CA VAL A 578 -5.22 18.89 3.44
C VAL A 578 -5.68 19.82 4.57
N ALA A 579 -5.44 21.13 4.43
CA ALA A 579 -5.93 22.11 5.39
C ALA A 579 -7.48 22.14 5.38
N PRO A 580 -8.14 22.26 6.56
CA PRO A 580 -9.60 22.18 6.66
C PRO A 580 -10.29 23.32 5.92
N ALA A 581 -11.51 23.08 5.42
CA ALA A 581 -12.32 24.12 4.80
C ALA A 581 -12.63 25.24 5.81
N LEU A 582 -12.50 26.49 5.38
CA LEU A 582 -12.73 27.67 6.21
C LEU A 582 -14.07 28.29 5.85
N VAL A 583 -14.99 28.40 6.80
CA VAL A 583 -16.23 29.16 6.62
C VAL A 583 -15.98 30.58 7.12
N LEU A 584 -16.04 31.57 6.22
CA LEU A 584 -15.76 32.97 6.49
C LEU A 584 -16.98 33.83 6.15
N ARG A 585 -17.04 35.06 6.67
CA ARG A 585 -18.07 36.04 6.25
C ARG A 585 -17.67 36.71 4.94
N ARG A 586 -18.63 36.88 4.03
CA ARG A 586 -18.39 37.39 2.67
C ARG A 586 -17.87 38.83 2.65
N ASN A 587 -18.29 39.66 3.60
CA ASN A 587 -17.91 41.08 3.70
C ASN A 587 -16.46 41.31 4.19
N LYS A 588 -15.88 40.36 4.93
CA LYS A 588 -14.49 40.45 5.43
C LYS A 588 -13.44 39.92 4.45
N VAL A 589 -13.87 39.32 3.35
CA VAL A 589 -12.98 38.59 2.43
C VAL A 589 -13.02 39.24 1.05
N ARG A 590 -11.85 39.69 0.58
CA ARG A 590 -11.68 40.04 -0.83
C ARG A 590 -11.37 38.77 -1.60
N LEU A 591 -12.28 38.37 -2.48
CA LEU A 591 -12.11 37.22 -3.37
C LEU A 591 -11.61 37.70 -4.73
N MET A 592 -10.45 37.21 -5.16
CA MET A 592 -9.88 37.49 -6.47
C MET A 592 -9.84 36.18 -7.26
N PRO A 593 -10.70 36.00 -8.29
CA PRO A 593 -10.74 34.77 -9.05
C PRO A 593 -9.44 34.56 -9.81
N ILE A 594 -8.93 33.33 -9.81
CA ILE A 594 -7.73 32.97 -10.55
C ILE A 594 -8.11 32.79 -12.03
N VAL A 595 -7.54 33.65 -12.87
CA VAL A 595 -7.75 33.71 -14.31
C VAL A 595 -6.59 33.15 -15.11
N GLY A 596 -5.49 32.75 -14.46
CA GLY A 596 -4.40 32.05 -15.13
C GLY A 596 -3.42 31.40 -14.16
N VAL A 597 -2.62 30.48 -14.68
CA VAL A 597 -1.54 29.81 -13.94
C VAL A 597 -0.30 29.81 -14.81
N LEU A 598 0.81 30.30 -14.28
CA LEU A 598 2.13 30.25 -14.87
C LEU A 598 2.93 29.15 -14.18
N TYR A 599 3.51 28.24 -14.96
CA TYR A 599 4.30 27.12 -14.47
C TYR A 599 5.74 27.57 -14.16
N ASP A 600 5.83 28.59 -13.32
CA ASP A 600 7.07 29.08 -12.72
C ASP A 600 7.45 28.23 -11.50
N SER A 601 8.68 28.35 -11.03
CA SER A 601 9.16 27.67 -9.83
C SER A 601 9.76 28.68 -8.87
N VAL A 602 8.90 29.38 -8.15
CA VAL A 602 9.28 30.37 -7.14
C VAL A 602 9.50 29.66 -5.79
N ALA A 603 10.62 29.97 -5.13
CA ALA A 603 10.95 29.38 -3.84
C ALA A 603 9.94 29.80 -2.76
N ALA A 604 9.68 28.87 -1.83
CA ALA A 604 8.71 29.12 -0.77
C ALA A 604 9.32 29.89 0.41
N VAL A 605 8.95 31.16 0.57
CA VAL A 605 9.53 32.07 1.58
C VAL A 605 8.51 32.48 2.67
N GLY A 606 7.22 32.32 2.41
CA GLY A 606 6.13 32.77 3.30
C GLY A 606 5.53 31.70 4.21
N ARG A 607 4.79 32.14 5.25
CA ARG A 607 3.96 31.28 6.12
C ARG A 607 2.51 31.10 5.61
N ASP A 608 2.06 32.00 4.75
CA ASP A 608 0.71 32.00 4.18
C ASP A 608 0.58 31.04 2.99
N GLU A 609 -0.64 30.80 2.51
CA GLU A 609 -0.89 29.87 1.39
C GLU A 609 -0.49 30.45 0.03
N ALA A 610 -0.45 31.77 -0.09
CA ALA A 610 0.05 32.47 -1.26
C ALA A 610 0.79 33.76 -0.90
N GLN A 611 1.64 34.25 -1.80
CA GLN A 611 2.44 35.44 -1.62
C GLN A 611 2.34 36.34 -2.85
N ALA A 612 2.04 37.63 -2.65
CA ALA A 612 1.98 38.58 -3.76
C ALA A 612 3.36 38.75 -4.42
N LEU A 613 3.37 38.85 -5.76
CA LEU A 613 4.55 39.07 -6.58
C LEU A 613 4.39 40.33 -7.43
N SER A 614 5.49 41.04 -7.66
CA SER A 614 5.54 42.20 -8.56
C SER A 614 5.81 41.83 -10.01
N ASN A 615 6.41 40.67 -10.28
CA ASN A 615 6.71 40.18 -11.62
C ASN A 615 6.79 38.64 -11.68
N SER A 616 6.82 38.08 -12.89
CA SER A 616 7.15 36.67 -13.15
C SER A 616 8.17 36.59 -14.28
N ALA A 617 9.13 35.68 -14.16
CA ALA A 617 10.15 35.47 -15.18
C ALA A 617 9.55 34.96 -16.51
N ILE A 618 8.43 34.23 -16.44
CA ILE A 618 7.75 33.67 -17.62
C ILE A 618 7.15 34.76 -18.51
N LEU A 619 6.58 35.82 -17.93
CA LEU A 619 5.98 36.89 -18.73
C LEU A 619 7.01 37.73 -19.50
N GLY A 620 8.29 37.63 -19.12
CA GLY A 620 9.41 38.30 -19.80
C GLY A 620 10.04 37.50 -20.94
N THR A 621 9.62 36.25 -21.19
CA THR A 621 10.16 35.42 -22.28
C THR A 621 9.34 35.55 -23.57
N PRO A 622 9.94 35.32 -24.75
CA PRO A 622 9.20 35.28 -26.01
C PRO A 622 8.30 34.04 -26.05
N LEU A 623 7.00 34.25 -25.83
CA LEU A 623 5.98 33.20 -25.80
C LEU A 623 5.00 33.35 -26.97
N ALA A 624 4.46 32.22 -27.41
CA ALA A 624 3.29 32.15 -28.27
C ALA A 624 2.06 31.70 -27.47
N ALA A 625 0.88 31.77 -28.07
CA ALA A 625 -0.35 31.28 -27.48
C ALA A 625 -1.04 30.25 -28.38
N ALA A 626 -1.78 29.33 -27.79
CA ALA A 626 -2.68 28.45 -28.54
C ALA A 626 -3.98 28.24 -27.76
N ARG A 627 -5.08 28.00 -28.47
CA ARG A 627 -6.38 27.74 -27.87
C ARG A 627 -6.55 26.24 -27.67
N VAL A 628 -7.04 25.84 -26.51
CA VAL A 628 -7.24 24.43 -26.19
C VAL A 628 -8.64 24.02 -26.57
N VAL A 629 -8.72 22.96 -27.36
CA VAL A 629 -9.96 22.24 -27.65
C VAL A 629 -10.02 21.08 -26.68
N ASP A 630 -11.15 20.97 -26.00
CA ASP A 630 -11.49 19.95 -24.99
C ASP A 630 -10.90 20.23 -23.60
N HIS A 631 -11.27 19.40 -22.63
CA HIS A 631 -10.84 19.52 -21.24
C HIS A 631 -9.65 18.61 -20.95
N SER A 632 -8.60 19.16 -20.34
CA SER A 632 -7.48 18.45 -19.71
C SER A 632 -7.69 18.44 -18.19
N GLY A 633 -7.37 17.32 -17.51
CA GLY A 633 -7.62 17.13 -16.09
C GLY A 633 -6.51 17.60 -15.13
N TYR A 634 -5.22 17.54 -15.50
CA TYR A 634 -4.09 17.87 -14.60
C TYR A 634 -2.90 18.37 -15.43
N PRO A 635 -2.54 19.66 -15.35
CA PRO A 635 -3.33 20.72 -14.73
C PRO A 635 -4.70 20.87 -15.41
N LEU A 636 -5.72 21.33 -14.67
CA LEU A 636 -7.07 21.51 -15.23
C LEU A 636 -7.04 22.62 -16.30
N ILE A 637 -7.22 22.27 -17.57
CA ILE A 637 -7.30 23.20 -18.69
C ILE A 637 -8.65 22.98 -19.36
N ARG A 638 -9.47 24.02 -19.48
CA ARG A 638 -10.83 23.90 -20.00
C ARG A 638 -10.84 24.08 -21.51
N HIS A 639 -11.89 23.58 -22.14
CA HIS A 639 -12.21 23.92 -23.52
C HIS A 639 -12.28 25.46 -23.64
N HIS A 640 -11.60 26.01 -24.66
CA HIS A 640 -11.35 27.43 -24.91
C HIS A 640 -10.40 28.16 -23.94
N ASP A 641 -9.73 27.47 -23.02
CA ASP A 641 -8.59 28.08 -22.32
C ASP A 641 -7.42 28.29 -23.30
N TRP A 642 -6.58 29.28 -23.01
CA TRP A 642 -5.39 29.59 -23.80
C TRP A 642 -4.14 29.06 -23.10
N VAL A 643 -3.25 28.38 -23.82
CA VAL A 643 -1.94 27.94 -23.31
C VAL A 643 -0.84 28.85 -23.84
N LEU A 644 0.12 29.19 -22.97
CA LEU A 644 1.33 29.93 -23.33
C LEU A 644 2.44 28.95 -23.68
N LEU A 645 3.05 29.13 -24.84
CA LEU A 645 3.95 28.19 -25.48
C LEU A 645 5.34 28.78 -25.66
N GLU A 646 6.34 28.07 -25.16
CA GLU A 646 7.75 28.35 -25.41
C GLU A 646 8.27 27.35 -26.45
N HIS A 647 8.92 27.84 -27.50
CA HIS A 647 9.48 26.98 -28.53
C HIS A 647 10.58 26.09 -27.95
N HIS A 648 10.51 24.77 -28.22
CA HIS A 648 11.53 23.83 -27.80
C HIS A 648 12.16 23.19 -29.03
N ASN A 649 13.47 23.35 -29.19
CA ASN A 649 14.22 22.75 -30.28
C ASN A 649 14.37 21.25 -30.02
N PHE A 650 13.62 20.44 -30.76
CA PHE A 650 13.68 18.98 -30.70
C PHE A 650 14.48 18.43 -31.88
N VAL A 651 15.55 17.68 -31.60
CA VAL A 651 16.36 17.02 -32.64
C VAL A 651 16.36 15.50 -32.48
N ASN A 652 16.28 15.00 -31.24
CA ASN A 652 16.25 13.56 -30.95
C ASN A 652 15.41 13.23 -29.70
N SER A 653 15.00 11.97 -29.53
CA SER A 653 14.19 11.50 -28.40
C SER A 653 14.78 11.74 -27.00
N LYS A 654 16.09 12.01 -26.87
CA LYS A 654 16.73 12.36 -25.58
C LYS A 654 16.44 13.79 -25.17
N ASP A 655 16.19 14.70 -26.11
CA ASP A 655 15.81 16.09 -25.79
C ASP A 655 14.47 16.12 -25.04
N LEU A 656 13.54 15.24 -25.42
CA LEU A 656 12.26 15.04 -24.71
C LEU A 656 12.41 14.35 -23.35
N GLN A 657 13.55 13.72 -23.08
CA GLN A 657 13.79 13.12 -21.76
C GLN A 657 13.87 14.19 -20.67
N LEU A 658 14.40 15.37 -21.00
CA LEU A 658 14.46 16.52 -20.09
C LEU A 658 13.08 17.11 -19.78
N LEU A 659 12.12 16.89 -20.67
CA LEU A 659 10.73 17.34 -20.52
C LEU A 659 9.84 16.26 -19.91
N GLN A 660 10.38 15.11 -19.46
CA GLN A 660 9.57 14.04 -18.90
C GLN A 660 8.76 14.54 -17.70
N GLY A 661 7.45 14.27 -17.74
CA GLY A 661 6.49 14.73 -16.75
C GLY A 661 6.03 16.16 -16.95
N GLU A 662 6.49 16.89 -17.97
CA GLU A 662 6.06 18.25 -18.28
C GLU A 662 4.94 18.30 -19.31
N LEU A 663 4.15 19.38 -19.28
CA LEU A 663 3.08 19.61 -20.25
C LEU A 663 3.66 20.23 -21.53
N VAL A 664 3.34 19.62 -22.67
CA VAL A 664 3.78 20.06 -23.99
C VAL A 664 2.59 20.16 -24.93
N ALA A 665 2.66 21.13 -25.82
CA ALA A 665 1.84 21.19 -27.02
C ALA A 665 2.70 20.66 -28.17
N PHE A 666 2.17 19.77 -29.01
CA PHE A 666 2.94 19.23 -30.13
C PHE A 666 2.06 18.95 -31.34
N VAL A 667 2.67 18.90 -32.51
CA VAL A 667 2.01 18.48 -33.75
C VAL A 667 2.62 17.15 -34.19
N ALA A 668 1.76 16.16 -34.45
CA ALA A 668 2.18 14.87 -34.98
C ALA A 668 1.49 14.57 -36.30
N SER A 669 2.18 13.86 -37.18
CA SER A 669 1.70 13.47 -38.51
C SER A 669 1.52 11.96 -38.60
N LYS A 670 0.35 11.53 -39.10
CA LYS A 670 0.08 10.14 -39.45
C LYS A 670 -0.58 10.09 -40.81
N ASP A 671 -0.02 9.31 -41.74
CA ASP A 671 -0.56 9.14 -43.10
C ASP A 671 -0.84 10.47 -43.84
N GLY A 672 -0.02 11.50 -43.58
CA GLY A 672 -0.14 12.84 -44.17
C GLY A 672 -1.09 13.81 -43.42
N HIS A 673 -1.85 13.33 -42.44
CA HIS A 673 -2.69 14.16 -41.58
C HIS A 673 -1.90 14.69 -40.38
N LYS A 674 -1.94 16.01 -40.14
CA LYS A 674 -1.27 16.68 -39.02
C LYS A 674 -2.29 17.02 -37.94
N ASP A 675 -2.13 16.43 -36.77
CA ASP A 675 -2.95 16.68 -35.59
C ASP A 675 -2.14 17.41 -34.53
N ALA A 676 -2.78 18.38 -33.86
CA ALA A 676 -2.21 19.17 -32.79
C ALA A 676 -2.72 18.70 -31.42
N TYR A 677 -1.82 18.33 -30.52
CA TYR A 677 -2.12 17.73 -29.23
C TYR A 677 -1.52 18.49 -28.05
N LEU A 678 -2.24 18.52 -26.94
CA LEU A 678 -1.78 19.00 -25.64
C LEU A 678 -1.68 17.81 -24.68
N LYS A 679 -0.47 17.40 -24.32
CA LYS A 679 -0.20 16.19 -23.53
C LYS A 679 0.98 16.37 -22.60
N ARG A 680 1.14 15.44 -21.66
CA ARG A 680 2.33 15.34 -20.80
C ARG A 680 3.36 14.41 -21.43
N VAL A 681 4.62 14.78 -21.41
CA VAL A 681 5.68 13.91 -21.92
C VAL A 681 5.84 12.72 -20.97
N GLY A 682 5.50 11.52 -21.43
CA GLY A 682 5.68 10.29 -20.66
C GLY A 682 7.02 9.62 -20.92
N MET A 683 7.11 8.37 -20.47
CA MET A 683 8.32 7.54 -20.60
C MET A 683 8.56 7.09 -22.05
N SER A 684 9.83 6.90 -22.40
CA SER A 684 10.22 6.18 -23.61
C SER A 684 9.97 4.68 -23.41
N ILE A 685 9.38 4.01 -24.40
CA ILE A 685 9.11 2.56 -24.35
C ILE A 685 10.27 1.77 -24.94
N SER A 686 10.66 2.11 -26.18
CA SER A 686 11.70 1.40 -26.94
C SER A 686 12.21 2.29 -28.07
N GLY A 687 13.52 2.57 -28.08
CA GLY A 687 14.17 3.43 -29.07
C GLY A 687 13.54 4.82 -29.13
N GLU A 688 12.90 5.11 -30.26
CA GLU A 688 12.35 6.41 -30.63
C GLU A 688 10.84 6.55 -30.33
N LEU A 689 10.18 5.51 -29.81
CA LEU A 689 8.75 5.54 -29.48
C LEU A 689 8.52 6.01 -28.04
N ARG A 690 7.71 7.07 -27.88
CA ARG A 690 7.38 7.65 -26.57
C ARG A 690 5.88 7.74 -26.37
N ILE A 691 5.44 7.52 -25.13
CA ILE A 691 4.06 7.77 -24.72
C ILE A 691 3.95 9.23 -24.30
N PHE A 692 2.99 9.94 -24.89
CA PHE A 692 2.53 11.21 -24.40
C PHE A 692 1.26 10.96 -23.59
N GLU A 693 1.40 11.09 -22.29
CA GLU A 693 0.32 10.88 -21.33
C GLU A 693 -0.72 11.99 -21.46
N SER A 694 -1.96 11.67 -21.12
CA SER A 694 -2.95 12.71 -20.95
C SER A 694 -2.50 13.72 -19.91
N ALA A 695 -2.73 15.00 -20.19
CA ALA A 695 -2.75 16.01 -19.17
C ALA A 695 -3.99 15.78 -18.28
N GLY A 696 -3.94 14.83 -17.35
CA GLY A 696 -4.97 14.63 -16.32
C GLY A 696 -5.90 13.43 -16.40
N THR A 697 -6.95 13.50 -15.57
CA THR A 697 -7.99 12.47 -15.33
C THR A 697 -8.86 12.14 -16.55
N PHE A 698 -8.92 13.04 -17.53
CA PHE A 698 -9.93 13.06 -18.59
C PHE A 698 -9.42 12.80 -20.02
N GLY A 699 -8.16 12.44 -20.21
CA GLY A 699 -7.61 12.23 -21.56
C GLY A 699 -7.00 10.85 -21.75
N ASP A 700 -6.88 10.46 -23.02
CA ASP A 700 -6.18 9.26 -23.44
C ASP A 700 -4.71 9.58 -23.72
N ALA A 701 -3.81 8.64 -23.42
CA ALA A 701 -2.42 8.74 -23.83
C ALA A 701 -2.29 8.43 -25.34
N VAL A 702 -1.25 8.96 -25.98
CA VAL A 702 -0.94 8.72 -27.39
C VAL A 702 0.51 8.28 -27.53
N ALA A 703 0.75 7.24 -28.32
CA ALA A 703 2.10 6.78 -28.64
C ALA A 703 2.57 7.48 -29.92
N VAL A 704 3.71 8.16 -29.86
CA VAL A 704 4.27 8.96 -30.94
C VAL A 704 5.74 8.58 -31.16
N CYS A 705 6.11 8.42 -32.43
CA CYS A 705 7.49 8.22 -32.85
C CYS A 705 8.21 9.56 -32.92
N CYS A 706 9.26 9.70 -32.11
CA CYS A 706 10.07 10.90 -32.00
C CYS A 706 11.39 10.81 -32.81
N GLY A 707 11.64 9.69 -33.48
CA GLY A 707 12.86 9.46 -34.26
C GLY A 707 12.75 9.97 -35.69
N PRO A 708 13.88 10.09 -36.42
CA PRO A 708 13.91 10.65 -37.78
C PRO A 708 13.15 9.80 -38.82
N GLU A 709 12.91 8.51 -38.54
CA GLU A 709 12.23 7.59 -39.44
C GLU A 709 10.76 7.39 -39.03
N GLN A 710 9.85 7.45 -40.01
CA GLN A 710 8.44 7.16 -39.80
C GLN A 710 8.24 5.66 -39.59
N SER A 711 7.73 5.26 -38.43
CA SER A 711 7.36 3.87 -38.17
C SER A 711 5.92 3.61 -38.62
N PRO A 712 5.64 2.51 -39.35
CA PRO A 712 4.30 2.19 -39.79
C PRO A 712 3.38 1.94 -38.58
N GLY A 713 2.25 2.66 -38.50
CA GLY A 713 1.20 2.48 -37.49
C GLY A 713 1.12 3.55 -36.39
N PHE A 714 2.20 4.32 -36.17
CA PHE A 714 2.26 5.37 -35.13
C PHE A 714 2.43 6.76 -35.73
N SER A 715 1.94 7.80 -35.03
CA SER A 715 2.11 9.18 -35.46
C SER A 715 3.56 9.64 -35.26
N HIS A 716 4.08 10.46 -36.16
CA HIS A 716 5.45 11.00 -36.11
C HIS A 716 5.46 12.45 -35.62
N LEU A 717 6.31 12.77 -34.64
CA LEU A 717 6.41 14.10 -34.05
C LEU A 717 7.03 15.11 -35.02
N ILE A 718 6.37 16.23 -35.26
CA ILE A 718 6.86 17.31 -36.14
C ILE A 718 7.43 18.46 -35.31
N ASN A 719 6.59 19.09 -34.48
CA ASN A 719 6.95 20.26 -33.67
C ASN A 719 6.52 20.03 -32.22
N VAL A 720 7.26 20.60 -31.27
CA VAL A 720 6.93 20.56 -29.85
C VAL A 720 7.21 21.93 -29.20
N TRP A 721 6.30 22.33 -28.32
CA TRP A 721 6.40 23.53 -27.50
C TRP A 721 6.19 23.15 -26.04
N ARG A 722 7.00 23.74 -25.17
CA ARG A 722 6.83 23.62 -23.73
C ARG A 722 5.71 24.54 -23.28
N VAL A 723 4.75 24.02 -22.52
CA VAL A 723 3.67 24.86 -21.97
C VAL A 723 4.20 25.57 -20.73
N ARG A 724 4.18 26.91 -20.74
CA ARG A 724 4.66 27.75 -19.64
C ARG A 724 3.55 28.37 -18.81
N GLY A 725 2.32 28.33 -19.29
CA GLY A 725 1.17 28.77 -18.52
C GLY A 725 -0.16 28.55 -19.23
N VAL A 726 -1.24 28.84 -18.53
CA VAL A 726 -2.63 28.75 -18.98
C VAL A 726 -3.35 30.03 -18.58
N LEU A 727 -4.12 30.61 -19.50
CA LEU A 727 -4.93 31.79 -19.32
C LEU A 727 -6.41 31.47 -19.59
N ARG A 728 -7.32 32.09 -18.83
CA ARG A 728 -8.75 31.83 -18.86
C ARG A 728 -9.56 33.11 -19.02
N GLY A 729 -10.69 33.00 -19.72
CA GLY A 729 -11.67 34.09 -19.81
C GLY A 729 -11.24 35.28 -20.67
N LEU A 730 -10.22 35.08 -21.51
CA LEU A 730 -9.87 36.02 -22.57
C LEU A 730 -10.98 36.05 -23.61
N THR A 731 -11.32 37.23 -24.12
CA THR A 731 -12.20 37.35 -25.29
C THR A 731 -11.50 36.73 -26.48
N ASP A 732 -12.18 35.81 -27.17
CA ASP A 732 -11.60 35.08 -28.28
C ASP A 732 -11.31 36.05 -29.44
N PRO A 733 -10.04 36.32 -29.80
CA PRO A 733 -9.73 37.22 -30.90
C PRO A 733 -10.03 36.59 -32.27
N ILE A 734 -10.42 35.30 -32.30
CA ILE A 734 -10.77 34.55 -33.51
C ILE A 734 -12.27 34.68 -33.84
N HIS A 735 -13.09 35.27 -32.96
CA HIS A 735 -14.52 35.48 -33.15
C HIS A 735 -14.99 36.92 -32.92
#